data_AF-A0A0V1M7J7-F1
#
_entry.id   AF-A0A0V1M7J7-F1
#
_cell.length_a   1.000
_cell.length_b   1.000
_cell.length_c   1.000
_cell.angle_alpha   90.00
_cell.angle_beta   90.00
_cell.angle_gamma   90.00
#
_symmetry.space_group_name_H-M   'P 1'
#
loop_
_entity.id
_entity.type
_entity.pdbx_description
1 polymer ?
#
loop_
_entity_poly.entity_id
_entity_poly.type
_entity_poly.pdbx_seq_one_letter_code
_entity_poly.pdbx_strand_id
1 'polypeptide(L)'
;MSKADPVVLTYYDVSLRQSDVELLKGRNWLNDQILSFCFEYFTQVVFPDFADSVAFIEPAVIHWVKLDSDTDSLHEVLPWLKKSLLLIPVNDSDSAAGGGHHWSLLVYRKEQEKFEYYNSSLYSNLVGVKGLANKIFRLVHYNEENIPSAEVVEIPCAKQINYYDCGLYVIIFAEIVAQQFCSSSNFDDCNTVVIHIRALLAKTSEIEVHVSNEEFLFYASPYFLRLYFTSQLEETDCPPVEYDPTNATFTIKVNKKNPGEFFPDLEMVTRLITPREAEGIKPFIVNLKGFDDGIPSTAISTPYIDRGDLSAKHSYGFACSRTASLKSVTDEMKLFDIGDVDSLNIEERKRALFLMEAEHFSDEAYLADLHEAQPMGECLMYKNKWTKLSIANREDTFMHGGFTVDEIDRLKSLPRKIYQLSEEVENVAICSLVDILFAFAYDARVNLGEDDNPESGWTMSKLSSTLAGLVCFERMQDAMIASVRRSLCFPLVRNFQLASLVLNDVIEILQSGIFYLFIIFFLKFNLSFLYRQSCCIEMYVLNELYLNDYCVWIQGKTDEFLIKIAEQMKEIKVEKKDLQLDLDVVETAGQLALEDQKNGIVKDERVIFSENDLLNEIMKHVTLAQQMSNCDDEENIDSDDDIYSELSALSL
;
A
#
# COMPACT_ATOMS: atom_id res chain seq x y z
N MET A 1 21.17 30.17 -22.55
CA MET A 1 21.33 30.43 -21.10
C MET A 1 20.95 29.15 -20.41
N SER A 2 21.87 28.45 -19.75
CA SER A 2 21.48 27.25 -18.99
C SER A 2 20.52 27.71 -17.89
N LYS A 3 19.40 27.02 -17.73
CA LYS A 3 18.57 27.19 -16.52
C LYS A 3 19.50 26.89 -15.35
N ALA A 4 19.48 27.75 -14.33
CA ALA A 4 20.16 27.45 -13.07
C ALA A 4 19.62 26.11 -12.56
N ASP A 5 20.49 25.27 -12.00
CA ASP A 5 20.12 24.01 -11.35
C ASP A 5 20.04 24.25 -9.83
N PRO A 6 18.86 24.68 -9.33
CA PRO A 6 18.72 25.11 -7.94
C PRO A 6 18.84 23.93 -6.98
N VAL A 7 19.31 24.22 -5.77
CA VAL A 7 19.21 23.28 -4.64
C VAL A 7 17.74 23.19 -4.24
N VAL A 8 17.21 21.97 -4.21
CA VAL A 8 15.82 21.66 -3.83
C VAL A 8 15.74 21.27 -2.35
N LEU A 9 16.77 20.59 -1.85
CA LEU A 9 16.84 20.15 -0.46
C LEU A 9 18.29 20.18 0.03
N THR A 10 18.52 20.72 1.22
CA THR A 10 19.74 20.48 1.99
C THR A 10 19.34 19.72 3.24
N TYR A 11 19.88 18.53 3.41
CA TYR A 11 19.58 17.61 4.50
C TYR A 11 20.90 17.10 5.09
N TYR A 12 21.24 17.62 6.28
CA TYR A 12 22.56 17.45 6.89
C TYR A 12 23.69 17.78 5.89
N ASP A 13 24.59 16.83 5.64
CA ASP A 13 25.74 17.01 4.77
C ASP A 13 25.41 16.77 3.28
N VAL A 14 24.15 16.44 2.95
CA VAL A 14 23.70 16.18 1.57
C VAL A 14 22.90 17.35 1.01
N SER A 15 23.16 17.73 -0.23
CA SER A 15 22.40 18.77 -0.94
C SER A 15 21.91 18.26 -2.30
N LEU A 16 20.61 18.05 -2.42
CA LEU A 16 19.96 17.64 -3.66
C LEU A 16 19.59 18.86 -4.50
N ARG A 17 19.96 18.80 -5.79
CA ARG A 17 19.57 19.77 -6.81
C ARG A 17 18.38 19.29 -7.60
N GLN A 18 17.82 20.19 -8.41
CA GLN A 18 16.69 19.88 -9.27
C GLN A 18 17.04 18.77 -10.26
N SER A 19 18.25 18.77 -10.81
CA SER A 19 18.75 17.70 -11.68
C SER A 19 18.83 16.34 -10.98
N ASP A 20 19.21 16.29 -9.70
CA ASP A 20 19.24 15.03 -8.92
C ASP A 20 17.83 14.47 -8.76
N VAL A 21 16.88 15.30 -8.32
CA VAL A 21 15.49 14.87 -8.09
C VAL A 21 14.80 14.45 -9.39
N GLU A 22 15.18 15.03 -10.54
CA GLU A 22 14.66 14.62 -11.85
C GLU A 22 15.01 13.17 -12.22
N LEU A 23 16.11 12.61 -11.68
CA LEU A 23 16.49 11.21 -11.89
C LEU A 23 15.51 10.23 -11.23
N LEU A 24 14.70 10.68 -10.26
CA LEU A 24 13.67 9.85 -9.63
C LEU A 24 12.44 9.63 -10.53
N LYS A 25 12.35 10.35 -11.67
CA LYS A 25 11.23 10.24 -12.61
C LYS A 25 11.61 9.38 -13.81
N GLY A 26 10.78 8.40 -14.13
CA GLY A 26 10.93 7.60 -15.34
C GLY A 26 12.10 6.61 -15.27
N ARG A 27 12.81 6.42 -16.38
CA ARG A 27 13.80 5.34 -16.59
C ARG A 27 15.25 5.86 -16.49
N ASN A 28 15.58 6.53 -15.38
CA ASN A 28 16.88 7.16 -15.17
C ASN A 28 17.74 6.40 -14.16
N TRP A 29 19.06 6.57 -14.23
CA TRP A 29 20.00 6.01 -13.26
C TRP A 29 20.13 6.92 -12.05
N LEU A 30 20.07 6.35 -10.85
CA LEU A 30 20.35 7.09 -9.64
C LEU A 30 21.84 7.43 -9.55
N ASN A 31 22.14 8.63 -9.08
CA ASN A 31 23.50 9.11 -8.86
C ASN A 31 23.91 8.96 -7.38
N ASP A 32 25.16 9.33 -7.11
CA ASP A 32 25.76 9.35 -5.78
C ASP A 32 24.97 10.22 -4.79
N GLN A 33 24.48 11.40 -5.21
CA GLN A 33 23.77 12.32 -4.33
C GLN A 33 22.46 11.74 -3.79
N ILE A 34 21.70 11.01 -4.62
CA ILE A 34 20.48 10.35 -4.18
C ILE A 34 20.80 9.21 -3.21
N LEU A 35 21.82 8.39 -3.49
CA LEU A 35 22.23 7.32 -2.59
C LEU A 35 22.71 7.88 -1.24
N SER A 36 23.53 8.95 -1.26
CA SER A 36 23.97 9.66 -0.05
C SER A 36 22.77 10.17 0.74
N PHE A 37 21.79 10.80 0.09
CA PHE A 37 20.59 11.29 0.77
C PHE A 37 19.82 10.15 1.45
N CYS A 38 19.60 9.03 0.77
CA CYS A 38 18.90 7.89 1.35
C CYS A 38 19.66 7.29 2.53
N PHE A 39 20.99 7.21 2.44
CA PHE A 39 21.84 6.67 3.50
C PHE A 39 21.93 7.59 4.72
N GLU A 40 21.92 8.91 4.49
CA GLU A 40 21.80 9.91 5.55
C GLU A 40 20.41 9.85 6.20
N TYR A 41 19.35 9.73 5.41
CA TYR A 41 17.99 9.54 5.91
C TYR A 41 17.86 8.25 6.75
N PHE A 42 18.48 7.15 6.32
CA PHE A 42 18.51 5.91 7.10
C PHE A 42 19.23 6.07 8.43
N THR A 43 20.37 6.76 8.44
CA THR A 43 21.12 7.02 9.67
C THR A 43 20.33 7.91 10.63
N GLN A 44 19.71 8.98 10.14
CA GLN A 44 19.11 10.02 10.99
C GLN A 44 17.65 9.75 11.38
N VAL A 45 16.89 9.02 10.56
CA VAL A 45 15.43 8.88 10.71
C VAL A 45 14.99 7.44 10.85
N VAL A 46 15.52 6.53 10.03
CA VAL A 46 15.03 5.14 10.02
C VAL A 46 15.70 4.27 11.10
N PHE A 47 16.99 4.45 11.33
CA PHE A 47 17.77 3.68 12.32
C PHE A 47 18.57 4.57 13.29
N PRO A 48 17.98 5.63 13.89
CA PRO A 48 18.73 6.55 14.74
C PRO A 48 19.35 5.87 15.96
N ASP A 49 18.66 4.88 16.55
CA ASP A 49 19.14 4.13 17.72
C ASP A 49 20.35 3.23 17.43
N PHE A 50 20.62 2.94 16.15
CA PHE A 50 21.72 2.08 15.72
C PHE A 50 22.84 2.87 15.04
N ALA A 51 22.82 4.20 15.11
CA ALA A 51 23.82 5.06 14.48
C ALA A 51 25.26 4.74 14.96
N ASP A 52 25.45 4.24 16.18
CA ASP A 52 26.77 3.85 16.69
C ASP A 52 27.23 2.46 16.20
N SER A 53 26.29 1.59 15.79
CA SER A 53 26.56 0.20 15.40
C SER A 53 26.50 -0.03 13.89
N VAL A 54 25.76 0.80 13.15
CA VAL A 54 25.53 0.66 11.70
C VAL A 54 26.13 1.86 10.95
N ALA A 55 26.84 1.59 9.87
CA ALA A 55 27.38 2.61 8.98
C ALA A 55 26.76 2.50 7.59
N PHE A 56 25.96 3.49 7.22
CA PHE A 56 25.61 3.73 5.82
C PHE A 56 26.67 4.66 5.23
N ILE A 57 27.52 4.15 4.34
CA ILE A 57 28.70 4.89 3.88
C ILE A 57 28.40 5.60 2.58
N GLU A 58 28.75 6.88 2.49
CA GLU A 58 28.55 7.66 1.26
C GLU A 58 29.34 7.09 0.06
N PRO A 59 28.74 7.06 -1.14
CA PRO A 59 29.41 6.61 -2.36
C PRO A 59 30.73 7.35 -2.65
N ALA A 60 30.79 8.65 -2.37
CA ALA A 60 32.00 9.45 -2.60
C ALA A 60 33.17 9.00 -1.73
N VAL A 61 32.92 8.70 -0.45
CA VAL A 61 33.92 8.20 0.50
C VAL A 61 34.45 6.84 0.05
N ILE A 62 33.57 5.95 -0.40
CA ILE A 62 33.96 4.62 -0.91
C ILE A 62 34.75 4.72 -2.21
N HIS A 63 34.36 5.62 -3.11
CA HIS A 63 35.10 5.85 -4.34
C HIS A 63 36.52 6.38 -4.05
N TRP A 64 36.66 7.27 -3.07
CA TRP A 64 37.97 7.71 -2.59
C TRP A 64 38.79 6.55 -2.03
N VAL A 65 38.26 5.75 -1.10
CA VAL A 65 38.95 4.56 -0.55
C VAL A 65 39.36 3.59 -1.66
N LYS A 66 38.53 3.44 -2.69
CA LYS A 66 38.81 2.56 -3.84
C LYS A 66 40.02 3.04 -4.63
N LEU A 67 40.13 4.35 -4.88
CA LEU A 67 41.20 4.94 -5.70
C LEU A 67 42.48 5.23 -4.91
N ASP A 68 42.40 5.39 -3.59
CA ASP A 68 43.56 5.75 -2.79
C ASP A 68 44.63 4.64 -2.81
N SER A 69 45.88 5.07 -2.97
CA SER A 69 47.06 4.20 -3.00
C SER A 69 47.68 4.01 -1.60
N ASP A 70 47.44 4.95 -0.68
CA ASP A 70 47.96 4.92 0.70
C ASP A 70 46.81 4.72 1.68
N THR A 71 46.40 3.46 1.84
CA THR A 71 45.30 3.10 2.74
C THR A 71 45.71 3.17 4.21
N ASP A 72 47.00 3.14 4.53
CA ASP A 72 47.46 2.95 5.90
C ASP A 72 47.20 4.17 6.79
N SER A 73 46.98 5.36 6.23
CA SER A 73 46.61 6.58 6.97
C SER A 73 45.10 6.78 7.13
N LEU A 74 44.27 6.04 6.38
CA LEU A 74 42.82 6.27 6.33
C LEU A 74 42.08 5.80 7.60
N HIS A 75 42.67 4.86 8.35
CA HIS A 75 42.06 4.33 9.56
C HIS A 75 41.85 5.38 10.66
N GLU A 76 42.62 6.47 10.65
CA GLU A 76 42.51 7.57 11.62
C GLU A 76 41.33 8.51 11.33
N VAL A 77 40.90 8.60 10.06
CA VAL A 77 39.92 9.60 9.59
C VAL A 77 38.55 9.01 9.25
N LEU A 78 38.41 7.68 9.26
CA LEU A 78 37.18 6.97 8.92
C LEU A 78 36.51 6.39 10.18
N PRO A 79 35.64 7.15 10.88
CA PRO A 79 35.06 6.74 12.16
C PRO A 79 34.19 5.49 12.06
N TRP A 80 33.62 5.25 10.88
CA TRP A 80 32.74 4.11 10.63
C TRP A 80 33.46 2.75 10.65
N LEU A 81 34.80 2.69 10.57
CA LEU A 81 35.56 1.43 10.66
C LEU A 81 35.37 0.69 11.99
N LYS A 82 34.92 1.40 13.03
CA LYS A 82 34.68 0.81 14.36
C LYS A 82 33.32 0.13 14.47
N LYS A 83 32.37 0.46 13.60
CA LYS A 83 30.98 -0.01 13.65
C LYS A 83 30.85 -1.50 13.33
N SER A 84 29.76 -2.12 13.78
CA SER A 84 29.53 -3.57 13.70
C SER A 84 29.03 -4.01 12.32
N LEU A 85 28.25 -3.15 11.65
CA LEU A 85 27.74 -3.36 10.30
C LEU A 85 28.13 -2.20 9.39
N LEU A 86 28.74 -2.52 8.25
CA LEU A 86 29.06 -1.53 7.20
C LEU A 86 28.25 -1.82 5.94
N LEU A 87 27.53 -0.81 5.45
CA LEU A 87 26.75 -0.83 4.22
C LEU A 87 27.43 0.07 3.20
N ILE A 88 28.05 -0.58 2.21
CA ILE A 88 29.01 0.03 1.28
C ILE A 88 28.39 0.03 -0.12
N PRO A 89 27.97 1.18 -0.65
CA PRO A 89 27.49 1.28 -2.02
C PRO A 89 28.69 1.25 -2.97
N VAL A 90 28.69 0.30 -3.90
CA VAL A 90 29.79 0.07 -4.83
C VAL A 90 29.38 0.43 -6.24
N ASN A 91 30.15 1.35 -6.83
CA ASN A 91 30.11 1.69 -8.24
C ASN A 91 31.27 1.03 -8.99
N ASP A 92 31.04 0.58 -10.22
CA ASP A 92 32.03 -0.09 -11.07
C ASP A 92 33.03 0.83 -11.80
N SER A 93 32.94 2.15 -11.63
CA SER A 93 33.86 3.12 -12.24
C SER A 93 35.24 3.14 -11.58
N ASP A 94 36.30 2.92 -12.36
CA ASP A 94 37.69 3.07 -11.88
C ASP A 94 38.29 4.45 -12.23
N SER A 95 37.45 5.41 -12.65
CA SER A 95 37.86 6.75 -13.05
C SER A 95 37.70 7.76 -11.92
N ALA A 96 38.76 8.52 -11.63
CA ALA A 96 38.71 9.66 -10.69
C ALA A 96 37.75 10.78 -11.13
N ALA A 97 37.40 10.85 -12.42
CA ALA A 97 36.41 11.80 -12.93
C ALA A 97 34.95 11.38 -12.66
N GLY A 98 34.73 10.24 -11.99
CA GLY A 98 33.42 9.64 -11.78
C GLY A 98 32.95 8.83 -13.00
N GLY A 99 31.70 8.34 -12.93
CA GLY A 99 31.06 7.53 -13.97
C GLY A 99 30.55 6.20 -13.43
N GLY A 100 30.59 5.16 -14.29
CA GLY A 100 30.15 3.81 -13.95
C GLY A 100 28.82 3.46 -14.59
N HIS A 101 28.58 2.16 -14.73
CA HIS A 101 27.39 1.61 -15.37
C HIS A 101 26.53 0.80 -14.40
N HIS A 102 27.02 0.54 -13.18
CA HIS A 102 26.32 -0.33 -12.26
C HIS A 102 26.56 0.00 -10.79
N TRP A 103 25.49 -0.05 -10.02
CA TRP A 103 25.48 0.03 -8.56
C TRP A 103 25.23 -1.35 -7.94
N SER A 104 25.96 -1.65 -6.88
CA SER A 104 25.80 -2.87 -6.08
C SER A 104 26.05 -2.57 -4.61
N LEU A 105 25.61 -3.44 -3.72
CA LEU A 105 25.81 -3.27 -2.29
C LEU A 105 26.79 -4.31 -1.76
N LEU A 106 27.82 -3.84 -1.07
CA LEU A 106 28.74 -4.67 -0.32
C LEU A 106 28.45 -4.46 1.17
N VAL A 107 28.30 -5.54 1.91
CA VAL A 107 27.97 -5.51 3.34
C VAL A 107 29.09 -6.20 4.09
N TYR A 108 29.61 -5.56 5.13
CA TYR A 108 30.57 -6.19 6.04
C TYR A 108 29.96 -6.37 7.42
N ARG A 109 29.96 -7.61 7.91
CA ARG A 109 29.56 -7.95 9.28
C ARG A 109 30.80 -8.26 10.09
N LYS A 110 31.10 -7.40 11.07
CA LYS A 110 32.33 -7.48 11.85
C LYS A 110 32.44 -8.78 12.66
N GLU A 111 31.36 -9.23 13.28
CA GLU A 111 31.34 -10.47 14.08
C GLU A 111 31.64 -11.72 13.26
N GLN A 112 31.26 -11.73 11.98
CA GLN A 112 31.46 -12.86 11.08
C GLN A 112 32.75 -12.74 10.28
N GLU A 113 33.40 -11.56 10.32
CA GLU A 113 34.55 -11.19 9.49
C GLU A 113 34.36 -11.47 7.99
N LYS A 114 33.11 -11.34 7.51
CA LYS A 114 32.70 -11.69 6.14
C LYS A 114 32.07 -10.54 5.41
N PHE A 115 32.29 -10.53 4.10
CA PHE A 115 31.61 -9.64 3.18
C PHE A 115 30.51 -10.36 2.40
N GLU A 116 29.32 -9.79 2.42
CA GLU A 116 28.18 -10.21 1.62
C GLU A 116 28.04 -9.24 0.43
N TYR A 117 27.97 -9.79 -0.78
CA TYR A 117 27.85 -9.03 -2.01
C TYR A 117 26.45 -9.20 -2.61
N TYR A 118 25.68 -8.11 -2.61
CA TYR A 118 24.33 -8.05 -3.14
C TYR A 118 24.34 -7.33 -4.50
N ASN A 119 23.87 -8.04 -5.52
CA ASN A 119 23.92 -7.57 -6.89
C ASN A 119 22.58 -7.85 -7.59
N SER A 120 21.85 -6.79 -7.93
CA SER A 120 20.57 -6.91 -8.64
C SER A 120 20.74 -7.27 -10.12
N SER A 121 21.91 -7.03 -10.72
CA SER A 121 22.14 -7.24 -12.13
C SER A 121 22.60 -8.67 -12.46
N LEU A 122 22.46 -9.03 -13.73
CA LEU A 122 23.11 -10.20 -14.33
C LEU A 122 24.60 -9.93 -14.64
N TYR A 123 24.98 -8.66 -14.80
CA TYR A 123 26.37 -8.24 -14.82
C TYR A 123 26.94 -8.24 -13.40
N SER A 124 28.17 -8.72 -13.21
CA SER A 124 28.82 -8.80 -11.89
C SER A 124 30.22 -8.20 -11.92
N ASN A 125 30.47 -7.22 -11.06
CA ASN A 125 31.79 -6.61 -10.84
C ASN A 125 32.54 -7.26 -9.66
N LEU A 126 32.46 -8.60 -9.54
CA LEU A 126 32.98 -9.31 -8.38
C LEU A 126 34.50 -9.12 -8.19
N VAL A 127 35.26 -8.93 -9.27
CA VAL A 127 36.71 -8.71 -9.20
C VAL A 127 37.02 -7.37 -8.54
N GLY A 128 36.37 -6.28 -8.98
CA GLY A 128 36.54 -4.95 -8.39
C GLY A 128 36.05 -4.92 -6.94
N VAL A 129 34.91 -5.57 -6.66
CA VAL A 129 34.34 -5.70 -5.31
C VAL A 129 35.30 -6.43 -4.37
N LYS A 130 35.93 -7.54 -4.80
CA LYS A 130 36.94 -8.24 -4.01
C LYS A 130 38.18 -7.38 -3.75
N GLY A 131 38.60 -6.57 -4.72
CA GLY A 131 39.68 -5.61 -4.53
C GLY A 131 39.36 -4.59 -3.42
N LEU A 132 38.16 -4.00 -3.48
CA LEU A 132 37.68 -3.05 -2.49
C LEU A 132 37.49 -3.70 -1.10
N ALA A 133 36.89 -4.88 -1.03
CA ALA A 133 36.69 -5.63 0.21
C ALA A 133 38.02 -5.90 0.92
N ASN A 134 39.08 -6.29 0.18
CA ASN A 134 40.41 -6.48 0.75
C ASN A 134 41.00 -5.18 1.32
N LYS A 135 40.81 -4.04 0.64
CA LYS A 135 41.25 -2.74 1.17
C LYS A 135 40.52 -2.41 2.47
N ILE A 136 39.19 -2.51 2.49
CA ILE A 136 38.37 -2.23 3.68
C ILE A 136 38.72 -3.17 4.82
N PHE A 137 38.90 -4.47 4.56
CA PHE A 137 39.28 -5.45 5.57
C PHE A 137 40.62 -5.11 6.23
N ARG A 138 41.62 -4.70 5.44
CA ARG A 138 42.90 -4.23 5.98
C ARG A 138 42.75 -2.96 6.83
N LEU A 139 41.88 -2.04 6.45
CA LEU A 139 41.59 -0.84 7.23
C LEU A 139 40.94 -1.16 8.58
N VAL A 140 40.01 -2.13 8.61
CA VAL A 140 39.36 -2.58 9.84
C VAL A 140 40.39 -3.24 10.78
N HIS A 141 41.30 -4.05 10.23
CA HIS A 141 42.33 -4.78 10.95
C HIS A 141 43.71 -4.11 10.95
N TYR A 142 43.77 -2.76 10.86
CA TYR A 142 45.02 -2.02 10.66
C TYR A 142 46.11 -2.26 11.73
N ASN A 143 45.73 -2.72 12.93
CA ASN A 143 46.65 -3.02 14.03
C ASN A 143 47.17 -4.47 14.03
N GLU A 144 46.73 -5.30 13.08
CA GLU A 144 47.06 -6.72 13.04
C GLU A 144 48.16 -7.03 12.02
N GLU A 145 49.09 -7.91 12.41
CA GLU A 145 50.10 -8.44 11.49
C GLU A 145 49.56 -9.71 10.80
N ASN A 146 49.85 -9.86 9.50
CA ASN A 146 49.44 -11.01 8.67
C ASN A 146 47.93 -11.15 8.42
N ILE A 147 47.26 -10.06 8.05
CA ILE A 147 45.83 -10.01 7.71
C ILE A 147 45.54 -10.90 6.48
N PRO A 148 44.59 -11.86 6.57
CA PRO A 148 44.21 -12.70 5.44
C PRO A 148 43.48 -11.89 4.35
N SER A 149 43.26 -12.52 3.20
CA SER A 149 42.38 -11.93 2.18
C SER A 149 40.93 -11.99 2.64
N ALA A 150 40.18 -10.92 2.37
CA ALA A 150 38.77 -10.80 2.73
C ALA A 150 37.94 -11.91 2.04
N GLU A 151 37.09 -12.59 2.82
CA GLU A 151 36.10 -13.51 2.28
C GLU A 151 34.89 -12.72 1.77
N VAL A 152 34.59 -12.85 0.47
CA VAL A 152 33.43 -12.22 -0.17
C VAL A 152 32.52 -13.30 -0.74
N VAL A 153 31.26 -13.30 -0.28
CA VAL A 153 30.21 -14.24 -0.69
C VAL A 153 29.14 -13.49 -1.43
N GLU A 154 28.82 -13.91 -2.66
CA GLU A 154 27.68 -13.36 -3.41
C GLU A 154 26.37 -13.94 -2.88
N ILE A 155 25.44 -13.07 -2.48
CA ILE A 155 24.18 -13.48 -1.87
C ILE A 155 23.10 -13.63 -2.94
N PRO A 156 22.36 -14.75 -2.96
CA PRO A 156 21.16 -14.87 -3.77
C PRO A 156 20.14 -13.80 -3.36
N CYS A 157 19.88 -12.85 -4.26
CA CYS A 157 19.02 -11.70 -4.02
C CYS A 157 18.12 -11.42 -5.23
N ALA A 158 17.12 -10.56 -5.01
CA ALA A 158 16.20 -10.13 -6.07
C ALA A 158 16.97 -9.51 -7.25
N LYS A 159 16.52 -9.81 -8.47
CA LYS A 159 17.16 -9.36 -9.70
C LYS A 159 16.32 -8.29 -10.38
N GLN A 160 16.98 -7.23 -10.85
CA GLN A 160 16.34 -6.23 -11.67
C GLN A 160 15.94 -6.84 -13.02
N ILE A 161 14.81 -6.40 -13.55
CA ILE A 161 14.30 -6.82 -14.87
C ILE A 161 14.53 -5.77 -15.96
N ASN A 162 15.23 -4.68 -15.62
CA ASN A 162 15.61 -3.59 -16.51
C ASN A 162 17.08 -3.21 -16.32
N TYR A 163 17.53 -2.11 -16.93
CA TYR A 163 18.92 -1.68 -16.93
C TYR A 163 19.19 -0.42 -16.09
N TYR A 164 18.22 0.06 -15.30
CA TYR A 164 18.34 1.37 -14.62
C TYR A 164 18.05 1.35 -13.12
N ASP A 165 17.42 0.30 -12.59
CA ASP A 165 17.02 0.25 -11.17
C ASP A 165 18.14 -0.14 -10.20
N CYS A 166 19.37 -0.41 -10.64
CA CYS A 166 20.43 -0.94 -9.78
C CYS A 166 20.68 -0.09 -8.52
N GLY A 167 20.60 1.24 -8.62
CA GLY A 167 20.70 2.14 -7.48
C GLY A 167 19.55 2.01 -6.48
N LEU A 168 18.32 1.78 -6.96
CA LEU A 168 17.15 1.54 -6.11
C LEU A 168 17.29 0.23 -5.33
N TYR A 169 17.78 -0.83 -6.00
CA TYR A 169 18.07 -2.10 -5.32
C TYR A 169 19.13 -1.95 -4.24
N VAL A 170 20.15 -1.10 -4.44
CA VAL A 170 21.14 -0.81 -3.38
C VAL A 170 20.48 -0.19 -2.15
N ILE A 171 19.57 0.78 -2.33
CA ILE A 171 18.83 1.41 -1.24
C ILE A 171 17.99 0.38 -0.49
N ILE A 172 17.20 -0.43 -1.22
CA ILE A 172 16.33 -1.45 -0.65
C ILE A 172 17.13 -2.53 0.09
N PHE A 173 18.22 -3.04 -0.51
CA PHE A 173 19.06 -4.04 0.14
C PHE A 173 19.72 -3.50 1.40
N ALA A 174 20.18 -2.24 1.39
CA ALA A 174 20.80 -1.61 2.55
C ALA A 174 19.79 -1.49 3.71
N GLU A 175 18.56 -1.08 3.40
CA GLU A 175 17.47 -1.00 4.37
C GLU A 175 17.15 -2.36 4.99
N ILE A 176 16.92 -3.39 4.15
CA ILE A 176 16.57 -4.74 4.63
C ILE A 176 17.69 -5.33 5.50
N VAL A 177 18.95 -5.19 5.07
CA VAL A 177 20.10 -5.71 5.80
C VAL A 177 20.27 -4.99 7.14
N ALA A 178 20.09 -3.66 7.15
CA ALA A 178 20.09 -2.88 8.39
C ALA A 178 18.97 -3.30 9.32
N GLN A 179 17.74 -3.45 8.80
CA GLN A 179 16.58 -3.94 9.56
C GLN A 179 16.88 -5.29 10.19
N GLN A 180 17.35 -6.27 9.41
CA GLN A 180 17.70 -7.60 9.91
C GLN A 180 18.77 -7.54 11.00
N PHE A 181 19.80 -6.73 10.81
CA PHE A 181 20.83 -6.55 11.83
C PHE A 181 20.25 -5.95 13.11
N CYS A 182 19.42 -4.91 13.00
CA CYS A 182 18.75 -4.28 14.13
C CYS A 182 17.79 -5.25 14.84
N SER A 183 17.03 -6.05 14.08
CA SER A 183 16.11 -7.06 14.61
C SER A 183 16.86 -8.21 15.30
N SER A 184 17.95 -8.73 14.74
CA SER A 184 18.78 -9.74 15.39
C SER A 184 19.50 -9.20 16.62
N SER A 185 19.90 -7.93 16.60
CA SER A 185 20.42 -7.22 17.79
C SER A 185 19.34 -7.03 18.86
N ASN A 186 18.07 -6.89 18.46
CA ASN A 186 16.92 -6.82 19.37
C ASN A 186 16.59 -8.18 20.01
N PHE A 187 17.05 -9.30 19.45
CA PHE A 187 16.83 -10.63 20.02
C PHE A 187 17.82 -10.99 21.14
N ASP A 188 18.99 -10.35 21.19
CA ASP A 188 19.97 -10.59 22.26
C ASP A 188 20.00 -9.51 23.35
N ASP A 189 19.21 -8.41 23.26
CA ASP A 189 19.22 -7.36 24.31
C ASP A 189 17.90 -6.63 24.64
N CYS A 190 16.72 -7.04 24.13
CA CYS A 190 15.47 -6.33 24.44
C CYS A 190 14.84 -6.75 25.79
N ASN A 191 15.58 -6.53 26.89
CA ASN A 191 15.05 -6.58 28.25
C ASN A 191 14.26 -5.31 28.62
N THR A 192 14.03 -4.40 27.67
CA THR A 192 13.38 -3.10 27.94
C THR A 192 12.25 -2.81 26.96
N VAL A 193 11.24 -2.09 27.43
CA VAL A 193 10.18 -1.46 26.66
C VAL A 193 10.53 0.02 26.55
N VAL A 194 10.57 0.56 25.34
CA VAL A 194 10.89 1.97 25.08
C VAL A 194 9.60 2.70 24.69
N ILE A 195 9.34 3.83 25.35
CA ILE A 195 8.13 4.62 25.16
C ILE A 195 8.55 6.03 24.74
N HIS A 196 8.17 6.42 23.52
CA HIS A 196 8.38 7.77 23.00
C HIS A 196 7.09 8.60 23.11
N ILE A 197 7.15 9.71 23.84
CA ILE A 197 5.99 10.58 24.10
C ILE A 197 6.27 11.96 23.53
N ARG A 198 5.57 12.34 22.45
CA ARG A 198 5.64 13.69 21.90
C ARG A 198 4.67 14.62 22.64
N ALA A 199 5.19 15.62 23.34
CA ALA A 199 4.40 16.57 24.13
C ALA A 199 4.96 18.01 24.03
N LEU A 200 4.45 18.76 23.04
CA LEU A 200 4.92 20.09 22.63
C LEU A 200 4.87 21.16 23.72
N LEU A 201 3.87 21.10 24.60
CA LEU A 201 3.64 22.10 25.65
C LEU A 201 4.07 21.61 27.05
N ALA A 202 4.77 20.48 27.12
CA ALA A 202 5.12 19.85 28.38
C ALA A 202 6.15 20.69 29.14
N LYS A 203 5.87 20.93 30.42
CA LYS A 203 6.86 21.51 31.33
C LYS A 203 7.83 20.42 31.79
N THR A 204 9.06 20.50 31.32
CA THR A 204 10.12 19.55 31.68
C THR A 204 10.49 19.57 33.18
N SER A 205 10.14 20.63 33.90
CA SER A 205 10.32 20.75 35.36
C SER A 205 9.30 19.98 36.19
N GLU A 206 8.20 19.52 35.59
CA GLU A 206 7.07 18.87 36.26
C GLU A 206 6.86 17.44 35.71
N ILE A 207 7.94 16.76 35.32
CA ILE A 207 7.89 15.38 34.81
C ILE A 207 7.81 14.40 35.98
N GLU A 208 6.78 13.56 35.97
CA GLU A 208 6.64 12.42 36.87
C GLU A 208 6.37 11.18 36.04
N VAL A 209 7.15 10.12 36.30
CA VAL A 209 6.96 8.82 35.64
C VAL A 209 6.91 7.73 36.71
N HIS A 210 5.86 6.93 36.68
CA HIS A 210 5.64 5.82 37.60
C HIS A 210 5.33 4.55 36.82
N VAL A 211 6.02 3.46 37.16
CA VAL A 211 5.78 2.13 36.59
C VAL A 211 5.42 1.17 37.71
N SER A 212 4.26 0.52 37.58
CA SER A 212 3.73 -0.42 38.56
C SER A 212 3.17 -1.65 37.86
N ASN A 213 3.92 -2.76 37.85
CA ASN A 213 3.57 -4.01 37.18
C ASN A 213 3.16 -3.82 35.72
N GLU A 214 1.86 -3.90 35.42
CA GLU A 214 1.30 -3.75 34.06
C GLU A 214 1.03 -2.28 33.71
N GLU A 215 1.26 -1.34 34.63
CA GLU A 215 0.87 0.06 34.47
C GLU A 215 2.08 0.98 34.28
N PHE A 216 1.96 1.90 33.33
CA PHE A 216 2.88 3.01 33.12
C PHE A 216 2.11 4.33 33.19
N LEU A 217 2.62 5.29 33.96
CA LEU A 217 2.04 6.60 34.14
C LEU A 217 3.09 7.66 33.85
N PHE A 218 2.75 8.62 32.98
CA PHE A 218 3.54 9.78 32.66
C PHE A 218 2.71 11.04 32.88
N TYR A 219 3.26 11.98 33.64
CA TYR A 219 2.70 13.29 33.85
C TYR A 219 3.74 14.36 33.52
N ALA A 220 3.35 15.34 32.72
CA ALA A 220 4.11 16.55 32.47
C ALA A 220 3.13 17.65 32.05
N SER A 221 2.77 18.56 32.96
CA SER A 221 1.73 19.56 32.73
C SER A 221 1.82 20.22 31.35
N PRO A 222 0.72 20.28 30.56
CA PRO A 222 -0.66 19.87 30.90
C PRO A 222 -0.99 18.40 30.57
N TYR A 223 0.00 17.58 30.20
CA TYR A 223 -0.19 16.22 29.70
C TYR A 223 -0.21 15.19 30.82
N PHE A 224 -1.11 14.22 30.67
CA PHE A 224 -1.19 13.02 31.49
C PHE A 224 -1.43 11.83 30.57
N LEU A 225 -0.60 10.80 30.69
CA LEU A 225 -0.69 9.56 29.95
C LEU A 225 -0.64 8.39 30.92
N ARG A 226 -1.52 7.41 30.71
CA ARG A 226 -1.55 6.16 31.45
C ARG A 226 -1.70 5.01 30.47
N LEU A 227 -0.77 4.06 30.51
CA LEU A 227 -0.73 2.88 29.67
C LEU A 227 -0.83 1.61 30.52
N TYR A 228 -1.42 0.56 29.95
CA TYR A 228 -1.63 -0.75 30.54
C TYR A 228 -1.09 -1.80 29.58
N PHE A 229 -0.05 -2.51 30.00
CA PHE A 229 0.63 -3.54 29.23
C PHE A 229 0.01 -4.92 29.48
N THR A 230 0.20 -5.79 28.50
CA THR A 230 -0.21 -7.20 28.57
C THR A 230 0.68 -8.04 29.47
N SER A 231 1.94 -7.65 29.57
CA SER A 231 3.02 -8.27 30.33
C SER A 231 3.58 -7.30 31.38
N GLN A 232 4.29 -7.85 32.38
CA GLN A 232 4.73 -7.09 33.55
C GLN A 232 6.05 -6.35 33.30
N LEU A 233 6.09 -5.07 33.67
CA LEU A 233 7.28 -4.23 33.71
C LEU A 233 7.93 -4.29 35.09
N GLU A 234 9.23 -3.99 35.15
CA GLU A 234 9.93 -3.77 36.41
C GLU A 234 9.39 -2.50 37.09
N GLU A 235 8.99 -2.63 38.36
CA GLU A 235 8.46 -1.51 39.13
C GLU A 235 9.56 -0.45 39.34
N THR A 236 9.27 0.79 39.02
CA THR A 236 10.21 1.90 39.19
C THR A 236 9.45 3.21 39.33
N ASP A 237 9.78 3.94 40.39
CA ASP A 237 9.44 5.35 40.56
C ASP A 237 10.59 6.16 39.95
N CYS A 238 10.33 6.88 38.86
CA CYS A 238 11.31 7.66 38.08
C CYS A 238 12.31 6.84 37.23
N PRO A 239 11.85 6.11 36.19
CA PRO A 239 12.74 5.61 35.15
C PRO A 239 13.51 6.75 34.47
N PRO A 240 14.70 6.48 33.89
CA PRO A 240 15.45 7.48 33.15
C PRO A 240 14.62 8.02 31.97
N VAL A 241 14.52 9.36 31.90
CA VAL A 241 13.79 10.10 30.87
C VAL A 241 14.77 10.96 30.09
N GLU A 242 14.86 10.70 28.79
CA GLU A 242 15.59 11.54 27.85
C GLU A 242 14.59 12.49 27.16
N TYR A 243 14.96 13.76 26.94
CA TYR A 243 14.09 14.74 26.28
C TYR A 243 14.80 15.38 25.10
N ASP A 244 14.22 15.25 23.91
CA ASP A 244 14.63 15.97 22.70
C ASP A 244 13.78 17.25 22.53
N PRO A 245 14.36 18.45 22.74
CA PRO A 245 13.66 19.72 22.59
C PRO A 245 13.30 20.04 21.13
N THR A 246 13.96 19.43 20.15
CA THR A 246 13.73 19.70 18.72
C THR A 246 12.40 19.12 18.27
N ASN A 247 12.13 17.87 18.64
CA ASN A 247 10.90 17.17 18.30
C ASN A 247 9.83 17.25 19.40
N ALA A 248 10.20 17.80 20.57
CA ALA A 248 9.43 17.79 21.81
C ALA A 248 9.04 16.37 22.25
N THR A 249 10.00 15.45 22.20
CA THR A 249 9.79 14.02 22.44
C THR A 249 10.51 13.58 23.71
N PHE A 250 9.81 12.91 24.61
CA PHE A 250 10.36 12.21 25.77
C PHE A 250 10.59 10.75 25.42
N THR A 251 11.77 10.21 25.70
CA THR A 251 12.11 8.79 25.53
C THR A 251 12.30 8.19 26.91
N ILE A 252 11.46 7.21 27.27
CA ILE A 252 11.50 6.51 28.55
C ILE A 252 11.77 5.03 28.29
N LYS A 253 12.82 4.49 28.92
CA LYS A 253 13.18 3.07 28.84
C LYS A 253 12.82 2.39 30.15
N VAL A 254 12.00 1.34 30.07
CA VAL A 254 11.50 0.59 31.22
C VAL A 254 11.88 -0.87 31.08
N ASN A 255 12.52 -1.47 32.07
CA ASN A 255 12.86 -2.89 32.00
C ASN A 255 11.60 -3.77 32.06
N LYS A 256 11.62 -4.88 31.34
CA LYS A 256 10.66 -5.96 31.46
C LYS A 256 10.93 -6.70 32.77
N LYS A 257 9.88 -7.13 33.47
CA LYS A 257 10.06 -7.91 34.70
C LYS A 257 10.70 -9.27 34.43
N ASN A 258 10.34 -9.90 33.32
CA ASN A 258 10.98 -11.12 32.85
C ASN A 258 11.85 -10.79 31.62
N PRO A 259 13.19 -10.89 31.75
CA PRO A 259 14.12 -10.74 30.63
C PRO A 259 13.75 -11.64 29.44
N GLY A 260 13.77 -11.09 28.23
CA GLY A 260 13.41 -11.81 27.00
C GLY A 260 11.92 -12.11 26.81
N GLU A 261 11.02 -11.65 27.70
CA GLU A 261 9.57 -11.82 27.51
C GLU A 261 9.07 -11.02 26.29
N PHE A 262 8.24 -11.67 25.47
CA PHE A 262 7.54 -11.03 24.36
C PHE A 262 6.34 -10.24 24.90
N PHE A 263 6.26 -8.96 24.56
CA PHE A 263 5.12 -8.09 24.90
C PHE A 263 4.18 -8.03 23.69
N PRO A 264 3.04 -8.73 23.70
CA PRO A 264 2.10 -8.69 22.59
C PRO A 264 1.32 -7.36 22.55
N ASP A 265 0.84 -7.00 21.35
CA ASP A 265 -0.09 -5.90 21.08
C ASP A 265 0.43 -4.49 21.43
N LEU A 266 1.74 -4.25 21.46
CA LEU A 266 2.31 -2.90 21.68
C LEU A 266 1.84 -1.88 20.61
N GLU A 267 1.47 -2.38 19.45
CA GLU A 267 0.91 -1.65 18.34
C GLU A 267 -0.58 -1.27 18.52
N MET A 268 -1.29 -1.87 19.48
CA MET A 268 -2.72 -1.61 19.74
C MET A 268 -2.90 -0.49 20.77
N VAL A 269 -2.64 0.77 20.37
CA VAL A 269 -2.67 1.97 21.25
C VAL A 269 -3.95 2.06 22.09
N THR A 270 -5.11 1.72 21.53
CA THR A 270 -6.42 1.68 22.21
C THR A 270 -6.48 0.67 23.35
N ARG A 271 -5.84 -0.51 23.20
CA ARG A 271 -5.70 -1.51 24.28
C ARG A 271 -4.78 -0.97 25.37
N LEU A 272 -3.67 -0.35 24.98
CA LEU A 272 -2.70 0.22 25.93
C LEU A 272 -3.32 1.34 26.78
N ILE A 273 -4.16 2.22 26.23
CA ILE A 273 -4.76 3.33 27.01
C ILE A 273 -5.99 2.91 27.84
N THR A 274 -6.49 1.68 27.68
CA THR A 274 -7.72 1.23 28.34
C THR A 274 -7.38 0.47 29.63
N PRO A 275 -7.91 0.90 30.80
CA PRO A 275 -7.66 0.19 32.06
C PRO A 275 -8.15 -1.25 32.00
N ARG A 276 -7.30 -2.20 32.36
CA ARG A 276 -7.72 -3.58 32.65
C ARG A 276 -8.45 -3.57 33.98
N GLU A 277 -9.77 -3.70 33.92
CA GLU A 277 -10.67 -3.89 35.07
C GLU A 277 -10.34 -3.01 36.30
N ALA A 278 -10.07 -1.72 36.08
CA ALA A 278 -10.02 -0.78 37.20
C ALA A 278 -11.42 -0.71 37.83
N GLU A 279 -11.54 -1.15 39.08
CA GLU A 279 -12.76 -1.09 39.89
C GLU A 279 -13.44 0.29 39.75
N GLY A 280 -14.47 0.36 38.91
CA GLY A 280 -15.30 1.57 38.77
C GLY A 280 -15.59 2.04 37.34
N ILE A 281 -14.75 1.76 36.34
CA ILE A 281 -15.06 2.08 34.94
C ILE A 281 -15.50 0.80 34.24
N LYS A 282 -16.81 0.53 34.25
CA LYS A 282 -17.37 -0.54 33.42
C LYS A 282 -17.17 -0.16 31.95
N PRO A 283 -16.49 -0.97 31.12
CA PRO A 283 -16.45 -0.73 29.69
C PRO A 283 -17.87 -0.67 29.14
N PHE A 284 -18.12 0.16 28.14
CA PHE A 284 -19.43 0.20 27.48
C PHE A 284 -19.59 -1.07 26.65
N ILE A 285 -20.26 -2.06 27.21
CA ILE A 285 -20.51 -3.36 26.57
C ILE A 285 -21.76 -3.23 25.72
N VAL A 286 -21.61 -3.41 24.41
CA VAL A 286 -22.72 -3.55 23.47
C VAL A 286 -23.02 -5.04 23.34
N ASN A 287 -24.14 -5.46 23.92
CA ASN A 287 -24.65 -6.82 23.82
C ASN A 287 -25.69 -6.89 22.71
N LEU A 288 -25.40 -7.62 21.63
CA LEU A 288 -26.35 -7.88 20.54
C LEU A 288 -26.61 -9.38 20.50
N LYS A 289 -27.77 -9.80 21.01
CA LYS A 289 -28.19 -11.20 21.06
C LYS A 289 -29.09 -11.57 19.88
N GLY A 290 -29.81 -10.62 19.32
CA GLY A 290 -30.58 -10.78 18.10
C GLY A 290 -30.79 -9.46 17.35
N PHE A 291 -31.41 -9.54 16.17
CA PHE A 291 -31.62 -8.40 15.28
C PHE A 291 -32.59 -7.32 15.83
N ASP A 292 -33.28 -7.62 16.93
CA ASP A 292 -34.15 -6.67 17.63
C ASP A 292 -33.39 -5.77 18.63
N ASP A 293 -32.12 -6.06 18.95
CA ASP A 293 -31.32 -5.36 19.97
C ASP A 293 -30.72 -4.02 19.47
N GLY A 294 -31.46 -3.29 18.64
CA GLY A 294 -30.99 -2.08 17.97
C GLY A 294 -30.36 -1.03 18.90
N ILE A 295 -29.24 -0.46 18.46
CA ILE A 295 -28.58 0.72 19.01
C ILE A 295 -29.42 1.96 18.67
N PRO A 296 -29.87 2.73 19.67
CA PRO A 296 -30.70 3.92 19.47
C PRO A 296 -30.00 5.01 18.63
N SER A 297 -30.79 5.81 17.91
CA SER A 297 -30.31 6.95 17.12
C SER A 297 -29.47 7.97 17.89
N THR A 298 -29.67 8.11 19.21
CA THR A 298 -28.89 9.01 20.08
C THR A 298 -27.40 8.67 20.15
N ALA A 299 -27.00 7.45 19.75
CA ALA A 299 -25.62 6.99 19.76
C ALA A 299 -24.86 7.32 18.46
N ILE A 300 -25.48 8.05 17.51
CA ILE A 300 -24.84 8.45 16.26
C ILE A 300 -24.53 9.95 16.32
N SER A 301 -23.29 10.32 16.03
CA SER A 301 -22.78 11.69 16.24
C SER A 301 -22.92 12.59 15.01
N THR A 302 -23.52 12.10 13.91
CA THR A 302 -23.66 12.85 12.66
C THR A 302 -24.90 13.75 12.66
N PRO A 303 -24.79 15.02 12.22
CA PRO A 303 -25.93 15.95 12.20
C PRO A 303 -26.97 15.63 11.12
N TYR A 304 -26.64 14.77 10.15
CA TYR A 304 -27.52 14.42 9.02
C TYR A 304 -28.35 13.15 9.28
N ILE A 305 -28.33 12.58 10.48
CA ILE A 305 -29.18 11.44 10.81
C ILE A 305 -30.35 11.90 11.68
N ASP A 306 -31.55 11.54 11.24
CA ASP A 306 -32.78 11.82 11.96
C ASP A 306 -32.85 10.98 13.24
N ARG A 307 -33.20 11.63 14.35
CA ARG A 307 -33.30 11.00 15.67
C ARG A 307 -34.59 10.18 15.85
N GLY A 308 -35.30 9.88 14.78
CA GLY A 308 -36.43 8.96 14.79
C GLY A 308 -35.93 7.53 14.61
N ASP A 309 -36.34 6.62 15.48
CA ASP A 309 -35.98 5.20 15.35
C ASP A 309 -37.03 4.46 14.47
N LEU A 310 -36.52 3.67 13.53
CA LEU A 310 -37.24 2.73 12.69
C LEU A 310 -37.52 1.41 13.45
N SER A 311 -38.38 0.58 12.88
CA SER A 311 -38.56 -0.80 13.34
C SER A 311 -37.30 -1.62 13.09
N ALA A 312 -36.99 -2.58 13.97
CA ALA A 312 -35.87 -3.52 13.84
C ALA A 312 -35.83 -4.26 12.49
N LYS A 313 -36.98 -4.43 11.81
CA LYS A 313 -37.05 -5.02 10.46
C LYS A 313 -36.35 -4.20 9.37
N HIS A 314 -36.09 -2.92 9.65
CA HIS A 314 -35.46 -1.96 8.74
C HIS A 314 -34.04 -1.60 9.22
N SER A 315 -33.49 -2.37 10.17
CA SER A 315 -32.17 -2.10 10.73
C SER A 315 -31.06 -2.21 9.67
N TYR A 316 -29.94 -1.57 9.97
CA TYR A 316 -28.77 -1.49 9.09
C TYR A 316 -27.51 -1.25 9.94
N GLY A 317 -26.39 -0.88 9.31
CA GLY A 317 -25.14 -0.59 10.01
C GLY A 317 -24.43 -1.85 10.49
N PHE A 318 -23.36 -1.66 11.26
CA PHE A 318 -22.58 -2.77 11.83
C PHE A 318 -23.48 -3.80 12.51
N ALA A 319 -23.39 -5.05 12.06
CA ALA A 319 -24.16 -6.19 12.59
C ALA A 319 -25.69 -5.96 12.63
N CYS A 320 -26.24 -5.16 11.70
CA CYS A 320 -27.66 -4.77 11.66
C CYS A 320 -28.15 -4.13 12.96
N SER A 321 -27.27 -3.37 13.61
CA SER A 321 -27.53 -2.81 14.93
C SER A 321 -28.15 -1.42 14.90
N ARG A 322 -28.18 -0.72 13.77
CA ARG A 322 -28.67 0.68 13.70
C ARG A 322 -30.12 0.72 13.25
N THR A 323 -30.91 1.59 13.87
CA THR A 323 -32.33 1.78 13.55
C THR A 323 -32.69 3.24 13.28
N ALA A 324 -31.74 4.18 13.24
CA ALA A 324 -32.07 5.59 13.02
C ALA A 324 -32.66 5.85 11.62
N SER A 325 -33.49 6.88 11.47
CA SER A 325 -34.01 7.31 10.17
C SER A 325 -32.89 7.95 9.33
N LEU A 326 -32.76 7.54 8.07
CA LEU A 326 -31.77 8.03 7.11
C LEU A 326 -32.36 8.98 6.06
N LYS A 327 -33.63 9.40 6.18
CA LYS A 327 -34.29 10.30 5.22
C LYS A 327 -33.48 11.53 4.84
N SER A 328 -32.93 12.24 5.82
CA SER A 328 -32.06 13.41 5.58
C SER A 328 -30.81 13.05 4.78
N VAL A 329 -30.22 11.87 4.97
CA VAL A 329 -29.08 11.39 4.17
C VAL A 329 -29.51 11.04 2.74
N THR A 330 -30.63 10.33 2.56
CA THR A 330 -31.13 9.93 1.24
C THR A 330 -31.60 11.12 0.40
N ASP A 331 -32.23 12.11 1.04
CA ASP A 331 -32.79 13.28 0.36
C ASP A 331 -31.70 14.28 -0.07
N GLU A 332 -30.62 14.39 0.72
CA GLU A 332 -29.56 15.38 0.49
C GLU A 332 -28.35 14.82 -0.29
N MET A 333 -27.97 13.54 -0.10
CA MET A 333 -26.64 13.04 -0.49
C MET A 333 -26.62 11.92 -1.56
N LYS A 334 -27.76 11.33 -1.94
CA LYS A 334 -27.81 10.17 -2.90
C LYS A 334 -26.74 9.10 -2.65
N LEU A 335 -26.43 8.85 -1.38
CA LEU A 335 -25.34 7.98 -0.96
C LEU A 335 -25.60 6.51 -1.26
N PHE A 336 -26.86 6.10 -1.22
CA PHE A 336 -27.30 4.72 -1.42
C PHE A 336 -27.87 4.51 -2.82
N ASP A 337 -27.68 3.30 -3.33
CA ASP A 337 -28.17 2.84 -4.63
C ASP A 337 -29.67 2.60 -4.66
N ILE A 338 -30.22 2.34 -3.49
CA ILE A 338 -31.64 2.12 -3.28
C ILE A 338 -32.21 3.43 -2.73
N GLY A 339 -33.38 3.84 -3.26
CA GLY A 339 -34.05 5.10 -2.89
C GLY A 339 -34.44 5.21 -1.41
N ASP A 340 -35.73 5.12 -1.08
CA ASP A 340 -36.20 5.25 0.30
C ASP A 340 -35.83 4.00 1.14
N VAL A 341 -34.60 3.98 1.65
CA VAL A 341 -34.04 2.87 2.44
C VAL A 341 -34.81 2.64 3.74
N ASP A 342 -35.42 3.68 4.31
CA ASP A 342 -36.16 3.60 5.58
C ASP A 342 -37.49 2.86 5.44
N SER A 343 -38.08 2.89 4.24
CA SER A 343 -39.34 2.21 3.93
C SER A 343 -39.19 0.72 3.61
N LEU A 344 -37.97 0.28 3.27
CA LEU A 344 -37.69 -1.08 2.79
C LEU A 344 -36.99 -1.91 3.87
N ASN A 345 -37.47 -3.15 4.05
CA ASN A 345 -36.76 -4.12 4.87
C ASN A 345 -35.55 -4.71 4.12
N ILE A 346 -34.69 -5.45 4.82
CA ILE A 346 -33.42 -5.98 4.28
C ILE A 346 -33.63 -6.85 3.03
N GLU A 347 -34.67 -7.68 2.99
CA GLU A 347 -34.94 -8.57 1.84
C GLU A 347 -35.47 -7.78 0.63
N GLU A 348 -36.28 -6.74 0.88
CA GLU A 348 -36.72 -5.81 -0.17
C GLU A 348 -35.53 -5.02 -0.73
N ARG A 349 -34.60 -4.59 0.12
CA ARG A 349 -33.35 -3.93 -0.30
C ARG A 349 -32.49 -4.85 -1.16
N LYS A 350 -32.27 -6.11 -0.75
CA LYS A 350 -31.55 -7.12 -1.57
C LYS A 350 -32.19 -7.30 -2.93
N ARG A 351 -33.51 -7.42 -2.99
CA ARG A 351 -34.26 -7.58 -4.25
C ARG A 351 -34.10 -6.35 -5.14
N ALA A 352 -34.15 -5.14 -4.57
CA ALA A 352 -33.96 -3.90 -5.32
C ALA A 352 -32.54 -3.81 -5.92
N LEU A 353 -31.50 -4.13 -5.14
CA LEU A 353 -30.12 -4.19 -5.64
C LEU A 353 -29.99 -5.20 -6.78
N PHE A 354 -30.51 -6.41 -6.60
CA PHE A 354 -30.41 -7.47 -7.60
C PHE A 354 -30.99 -7.04 -8.96
N LEU A 355 -32.15 -6.39 -8.95
CA LEU A 355 -32.80 -5.86 -10.16
C LEU A 355 -31.99 -4.71 -10.78
N MET A 356 -31.50 -3.79 -9.96
CA MET A 356 -30.70 -2.66 -10.41
C MET A 356 -29.37 -3.12 -11.03
N GLU A 357 -28.72 -4.12 -10.44
CA GLU A 357 -27.49 -4.73 -10.97
C GLU A 357 -27.72 -5.42 -12.31
N ALA A 358 -28.89 -6.06 -12.48
CA ALA A 358 -29.25 -6.70 -13.76
C ALA A 358 -29.46 -5.65 -14.86
N GLU A 359 -29.99 -4.48 -14.51
CA GLU A 359 -30.16 -3.35 -15.42
C GLU A 359 -28.84 -2.65 -15.76
N HIS A 360 -27.92 -2.54 -14.81
CA HIS A 360 -26.61 -1.90 -15.01
C HIS A 360 -25.58 -2.78 -15.74
N PHE A 361 -25.75 -4.10 -15.69
CA PHE A 361 -24.84 -5.00 -16.39
C PHE A 361 -24.85 -4.71 -17.90
N SER A 362 -23.65 -4.62 -18.47
CA SER A 362 -23.45 -4.30 -19.88
C SER A 362 -22.56 -5.36 -20.50
N ASP A 363 -23.15 -6.14 -21.42
CA ASP A 363 -22.46 -7.16 -22.21
C ASP A 363 -21.26 -6.56 -22.96
N GLU A 364 -21.42 -5.36 -23.51
CA GLU A 364 -20.38 -4.65 -24.27
C GLU A 364 -19.18 -4.29 -23.40
N ALA A 365 -19.42 -3.67 -22.24
CA ALA A 365 -18.33 -3.30 -21.32
C ALA A 365 -17.61 -4.55 -20.77
N TYR A 366 -18.37 -5.59 -20.41
CA TYR A 366 -17.79 -6.86 -19.95
C TYR A 366 -16.92 -7.53 -21.01
N LEU A 367 -17.40 -7.59 -22.26
CA LEU A 367 -16.66 -8.19 -23.37
C LEU A 367 -15.43 -7.37 -23.76
N ALA A 368 -15.49 -6.04 -23.67
CA ALA A 368 -14.33 -5.17 -23.86
C ALA A 368 -13.22 -5.53 -22.86
N ASP A 369 -13.52 -5.56 -21.58
CA ASP A 369 -12.55 -5.91 -20.52
C ASP A 369 -12.09 -7.38 -20.55
N LEU A 370 -12.85 -8.26 -21.19
CA LEU A 370 -12.47 -9.66 -21.39
C LEU A 370 -11.43 -9.82 -22.51
N HIS A 371 -11.52 -9.00 -23.56
CA HIS A 371 -10.70 -9.14 -24.77
C HIS A 371 -9.58 -8.10 -24.89
N GLU A 372 -9.67 -6.98 -24.17
CA GLU A 372 -8.61 -5.97 -24.11
C GLU A 372 -7.52 -6.34 -23.09
N ALA A 373 -6.25 -6.16 -23.49
CA ALA A 373 -5.10 -6.52 -22.65
C ALA A 373 -4.78 -5.48 -21.55
N GLN A 374 -5.25 -4.24 -21.69
CA GLN A 374 -4.96 -3.11 -20.81
C GLN A 374 -6.27 -2.41 -20.43
N PRO A 375 -6.49 -2.01 -19.17
CA PRO A 375 -5.59 -2.09 -18.01
C PRO A 375 -5.55 -3.46 -17.31
N MET A 376 -6.25 -4.45 -17.85
CA MET A 376 -6.49 -5.76 -17.23
C MET A 376 -5.18 -6.50 -16.86
N GLY A 377 -4.18 -6.49 -17.75
CA GLY A 377 -2.89 -7.14 -17.51
C GLY A 377 -2.17 -6.60 -16.27
N GLU A 378 -2.19 -5.29 -16.05
CA GLU A 378 -1.55 -4.65 -14.89
C GLU A 378 -2.30 -4.99 -13.59
N CYS A 379 -3.63 -4.96 -13.62
CA CYS A 379 -4.48 -5.32 -12.48
C CYS A 379 -4.30 -6.78 -12.03
N LEU A 380 -4.15 -7.70 -12.99
CA LEU A 380 -3.90 -9.13 -12.70
C LEU A 380 -2.48 -9.39 -12.22
N MET A 381 -1.49 -8.68 -12.76
CA MET A 381 -0.08 -8.84 -12.38
C MET A 381 0.25 -8.15 -11.05
N TYR A 382 -0.55 -7.16 -10.65
CA TYR A 382 -0.37 -6.47 -9.39
C TYR A 382 -0.38 -7.46 -8.23
N LYS A 383 0.62 -7.32 -7.35
CA LYS A 383 0.70 -8.04 -6.09
C LYS A 383 0.54 -7.03 -4.98
N ASN A 384 -0.50 -7.22 -4.19
CA ASN A 384 -0.80 -6.41 -3.03
C ASN A 384 0.44 -6.33 -2.12
N LYS A 385 0.80 -5.11 -1.71
CA LYS A 385 2.02 -4.80 -0.93
C LYS A 385 2.11 -5.61 0.38
N TRP A 386 0.98 -6.11 0.85
CA TRP A 386 0.80 -6.81 2.12
C TRP A 386 0.82 -8.33 2.08
N THR A 387 0.90 -8.92 0.89
CA THR A 387 0.82 -10.38 0.66
C THR A 387 2.06 -11.16 1.12
N LYS A 388 3.14 -10.47 1.54
CA LYS A 388 4.37 -11.10 2.05
C LYS A 388 4.46 -11.19 3.59
N LEU A 389 3.53 -10.56 4.30
CA LEU A 389 3.51 -10.51 5.76
C LEU A 389 2.61 -11.65 6.28
N SER A 390 3.06 -12.89 6.14
CA SER A 390 2.38 -14.00 6.83
C SER A 390 2.57 -13.85 8.34
N ILE A 391 1.62 -14.32 9.15
CA ILE A 391 1.74 -14.34 10.62
C ILE A 391 3.05 -15.00 11.08
N ALA A 392 3.60 -15.95 10.30
CA ALA A 392 4.88 -16.60 10.58
C ALA A 392 6.11 -15.71 10.39
N ASN A 393 5.98 -14.58 9.68
CA ASN A 393 7.03 -13.57 9.45
C ASN A 393 6.71 -12.24 10.16
N ARG A 394 5.95 -12.28 11.25
CA ARG A 394 5.52 -11.08 12.01
C ARG A 394 6.67 -10.24 12.60
N GLU A 395 7.89 -10.77 12.62
CA GLU A 395 9.10 -10.06 13.08
C GLU A 395 9.31 -8.72 12.33
N ASP A 396 8.71 -8.55 11.14
CA ASP A 396 8.82 -7.36 10.29
C ASP A 396 7.77 -6.25 10.57
N THR A 397 6.81 -6.46 11.48
CA THR A 397 5.64 -5.54 11.62
C THR A 397 5.93 -4.21 12.29
N PHE A 398 6.99 -4.09 13.11
CA PHE A 398 7.37 -2.80 13.71
C PHE A 398 8.02 -1.84 12.70
N MET A 399 8.59 -2.36 11.60
CA MET A 399 9.52 -1.63 10.73
C MET A 399 8.90 -1.08 9.43
N HIS A 400 7.58 -1.20 9.23
CA HIS A 400 6.88 -0.63 8.07
C HIS A 400 6.37 0.82 8.29
N GLY A 401 6.93 1.56 9.26
CA GLY A 401 6.68 3.00 9.42
C GLY A 401 5.66 3.41 10.48
N GLY A 402 5.32 2.53 11.44
CA GLY A 402 4.39 2.87 12.53
C GLY A 402 3.03 3.41 12.05
N PHE A 403 2.19 3.88 12.97
CA PHE A 403 1.06 4.73 12.59
C PHE A 403 1.57 6.17 12.44
N THR A 404 1.14 6.89 11.40
CA THR A 404 1.37 8.34 11.28
C THR A 404 0.67 9.10 12.41
N VAL A 405 1.02 10.37 12.63
CA VAL A 405 0.41 11.16 13.72
C VAL A 405 -1.10 11.30 13.55
N ASP A 406 -1.57 11.54 12.32
CA ASP A 406 -2.99 11.65 11.99
C ASP A 406 -3.73 10.34 12.26
N GLU A 407 -3.06 9.22 12.00
CA GLU A 407 -3.57 7.88 12.27
C GLU A 407 -3.68 7.65 13.78
N ILE A 408 -2.63 7.95 14.54
CA ILE A 408 -2.66 7.85 16.00
C ILE A 408 -3.78 8.72 16.60
N ASP A 409 -3.99 9.93 16.09
CA ASP A 409 -5.04 10.82 16.58
C ASP A 409 -6.44 10.31 16.23
N ARG A 410 -6.64 9.73 15.05
CA ARG A 410 -7.90 9.06 14.71
C ARG A 410 -8.12 7.81 15.56
N LEU A 411 -7.08 7.07 15.97
CA LEU A 411 -7.20 5.89 16.84
C LEU A 411 -7.76 6.30 18.20
N LYS A 412 -7.29 7.44 18.73
CA LYS A 412 -7.80 8.02 19.97
C LYS A 412 -9.26 8.44 19.88
N SER A 413 -9.75 8.75 18.67
CA SER A 413 -11.14 9.18 18.43
C SER A 413 -12.15 8.03 18.34
N LEU A 414 -11.69 6.78 18.18
CA LEU A 414 -12.58 5.62 18.07
C LEU A 414 -13.42 5.44 19.35
N PRO A 415 -14.69 5.02 19.21
CA PRO A 415 -15.55 4.85 20.37
C PRO A 415 -15.06 3.67 21.23
N ARG A 416 -14.98 3.89 22.54
CA ARG A 416 -14.52 2.88 23.50
C ARG A 416 -15.64 1.90 23.85
N LYS A 417 -15.87 0.92 22.98
CA LYS A 417 -16.91 -0.11 23.14
C LYS A 417 -16.30 -1.52 23.17
N ILE A 418 -16.96 -2.44 23.86
CA ILE A 418 -16.69 -3.87 23.76
C ILE A 418 -17.94 -4.54 23.19
N TYR A 419 -17.77 -5.26 22.07
CA TYR A 419 -18.88 -5.95 21.41
C TYR A 419 -18.98 -7.40 21.89
N GLN A 420 -20.15 -7.76 22.38
CA GLN A 420 -20.53 -9.13 22.71
C GLN A 420 -21.70 -9.53 21.81
N LEU A 421 -21.39 -10.28 20.76
CA LEU A 421 -22.34 -10.69 19.73
C LEU A 421 -22.74 -12.15 19.95
N SER A 422 -24.00 -12.50 19.68
CA SER A 422 -24.39 -13.90 19.49
C SER A 422 -23.77 -14.46 18.20
N GLU A 423 -23.70 -15.79 18.08
CA GLU A 423 -23.13 -16.47 16.92
C GLU A 423 -23.82 -16.05 15.61
N GLU A 424 -25.14 -15.91 15.62
CA GLU A 424 -25.93 -15.48 14.45
C GLU A 424 -25.59 -14.05 14.01
N VAL A 425 -25.52 -13.12 14.96
CA VAL A 425 -25.21 -11.70 14.70
C VAL A 425 -23.74 -11.53 14.29
N GLU A 426 -22.84 -12.30 14.91
CA GLU A 426 -21.42 -12.34 14.55
C GLU A 426 -21.21 -12.84 13.12
N ASN A 427 -21.94 -13.88 12.72
CA ASN A 427 -21.88 -14.40 11.36
C ASN A 427 -22.36 -13.34 10.33
N VAL A 428 -23.39 -12.56 10.64
CA VAL A 428 -23.80 -11.43 9.79
C VAL A 428 -22.70 -10.37 9.69
N ALA A 429 -22.06 -10.03 10.82
CA ALA A 429 -20.94 -9.09 10.82
C ALA A 429 -19.75 -9.60 9.98
N ILE A 430 -19.45 -10.91 10.03
CA ILE A 430 -18.41 -11.56 9.21
C ILE A 430 -18.76 -11.49 7.72
N CYS A 431 -20.00 -11.78 7.32
CA CYS A 431 -20.36 -11.74 5.91
C CYS A 431 -20.25 -10.32 5.32
N SER A 432 -20.70 -9.31 6.08
CA SER A 432 -20.51 -7.91 5.69
C SER A 432 -19.04 -7.47 5.73
N LEU A 433 -18.20 -8.03 6.62
CA LEU A 433 -16.76 -7.81 6.62
C LEU A 433 -16.13 -8.28 5.29
N VAL A 434 -16.48 -9.49 4.83
CA VAL A 434 -15.98 -10.05 3.57
C VAL A 434 -16.38 -9.18 2.37
N ASP A 435 -17.62 -8.73 2.33
CA ASP A 435 -18.14 -7.86 1.26
C ASP A 435 -17.40 -6.50 1.21
N ILE A 436 -17.15 -5.88 2.37
CA ILE A 436 -16.39 -4.63 2.46
C ILE A 436 -14.92 -4.84 2.06
N LEU A 437 -14.29 -5.91 2.52
CA LEU A 437 -12.90 -6.22 2.17
C LEU A 437 -12.71 -6.52 0.70
N PHE A 438 -13.69 -7.15 0.05
CA PHE A 438 -13.65 -7.36 -1.40
C PHE A 438 -13.60 -6.03 -2.14
N ALA A 439 -14.46 -5.08 -1.77
CA ALA A 439 -14.51 -3.77 -2.39
C ALA A 439 -13.16 -3.03 -2.28
N PHE A 440 -12.49 -3.16 -1.13
CA PHE A 440 -11.15 -2.63 -0.90
C PHE A 440 -10.06 -3.30 -1.72
N ALA A 441 -10.02 -4.64 -1.68
CA ALA A 441 -9.01 -5.39 -2.41
C ALA A 441 -9.14 -5.19 -3.92
N TYR A 442 -10.38 -5.02 -4.41
CA TYR A 442 -10.64 -4.64 -5.79
C TYR A 442 -10.05 -3.27 -6.13
N ASP A 443 -10.35 -2.24 -5.31
CA ASP A 443 -9.83 -0.89 -5.52
C ASP A 443 -8.30 -0.85 -5.52
N ALA A 444 -7.68 -1.56 -4.59
CA ALA A 444 -6.23 -1.69 -4.52
C ALA A 444 -5.61 -2.28 -5.79
N ARG A 445 -6.27 -3.27 -6.42
CA ARG A 445 -5.80 -3.84 -7.69
C ARG A 445 -5.93 -2.86 -8.85
N VAL A 446 -7.09 -2.24 -9.00
CA VAL A 446 -7.37 -1.33 -10.13
C VAL A 446 -6.51 -0.07 -10.06
N ASN A 447 -6.21 0.40 -8.85
CA ASN A 447 -5.33 1.55 -8.63
C ASN A 447 -3.85 1.16 -8.44
N LEU A 448 -3.47 -0.11 -8.67
CA LEU A 448 -2.10 -0.60 -8.52
C LEU A 448 -1.44 -0.24 -7.15
N GLY A 449 -2.26 -0.16 -6.11
CA GLY A 449 -1.86 0.19 -4.75
C GLY A 449 -1.48 1.65 -4.53
N GLU A 450 -1.93 2.55 -5.40
CA GLU A 450 -1.94 4.00 -5.15
C GLU A 450 -3.07 4.37 -4.19
N ASP A 451 -2.75 5.16 -3.16
CA ASP A 451 -3.65 5.45 -2.04
C ASP A 451 -4.41 6.80 -2.21
N ASP A 452 -4.14 7.55 -3.29
CA ASP A 452 -4.64 8.92 -3.53
C ASP A 452 -5.56 9.01 -4.77
N ASN A 453 -6.37 7.97 -5.06
CA ASN A 453 -7.37 8.04 -6.14
C ASN A 453 -8.70 8.67 -5.65
N PRO A 454 -9.19 9.75 -6.28
CA PRO A 454 -10.45 10.40 -5.90
C PRO A 454 -11.69 9.49 -6.03
N GLU A 455 -11.63 8.46 -6.87
CA GLU A 455 -12.73 7.51 -7.12
C GLU A 455 -12.72 6.31 -6.17
N SER A 456 -11.71 6.18 -5.29
CA SER A 456 -11.61 5.03 -4.38
C SER A 456 -12.80 4.93 -3.42
N GLY A 457 -13.22 6.06 -2.83
CA GLY A 457 -14.39 6.09 -1.95
C GLY A 457 -15.67 5.65 -2.68
N TRP A 458 -15.86 6.15 -3.90
CA TRP A 458 -16.98 5.76 -4.75
C TRP A 458 -16.93 4.27 -5.12
N THR A 459 -15.80 3.80 -5.63
CA THR A 459 -15.61 2.39 -6.04
C THR A 459 -15.87 1.44 -4.89
N MET A 460 -15.30 1.70 -3.72
CA MET A 460 -15.51 0.85 -2.55
C MET A 460 -16.97 0.87 -2.07
N SER A 461 -17.59 2.06 -1.99
CA SER A 461 -18.99 2.19 -1.57
C SER A 461 -19.95 1.51 -2.53
N LYS A 462 -19.68 1.57 -3.85
CA LYS A 462 -20.49 0.93 -4.88
C LYS A 462 -20.27 -0.57 -4.94
N LEU A 463 -19.08 -1.09 -4.72
CA LEU A 463 -18.85 -2.53 -4.84
C LEU A 463 -19.42 -3.33 -3.67
N SER A 464 -19.40 -2.78 -2.46
CA SER A 464 -20.00 -3.44 -1.30
C SER A 464 -21.52 -3.28 -1.30
N SER A 465 -22.26 -4.38 -1.42
CA SER A 465 -23.72 -4.37 -1.26
C SER A 465 -24.12 -3.86 0.14
N THR A 466 -23.33 -4.20 1.16
CA THR A 466 -23.50 -3.75 2.55
C THR A 466 -23.52 -2.23 2.64
N LEU A 467 -22.60 -1.56 1.94
CA LEU A 467 -22.50 -0.10 1.94
C LEU A 467 -23.49 0.56 0.98
N ALA A 468 -23.58 0.07 -0.26
CA ALA A 468 -24.41 0.67 -1.31
C ALA A 468 -25.91 0.58 -1.03
N GLY A 469 -26.37 -0.51 -0.40
CA GLY A 469 -27.79 -0.76 -0.21
C GLY A 469 -28.20 -1.11 1.21
N LEU A 470 -27.30 -0.97 2.20
CA LEU A 470 -27.60 -1.23 3.61
C LEU A 470 -28.18 -2.63 3.85
N VAL A 471 -27.64 -3.64 3.14
CA VAL A 471 -28.05 -5.04 3.27
C VAL A 471 -27.04 -5.82 4.12
N CYS A 472 -27.45 -7.01 4.54
CA CYS A 472 -26.61 -7.95 5.28
C CYS A 472 -26.83 -9.36 4.75
N PHE A 473 -25.87 -10.25 5.03
CA PHE A 473 -25.92 -11.63 4.54
C PHE A 473 -25.82 -12.61 5.70
N GLU A 474 -26.60 -13.67 5.65
CA GLU A 474 -26.53 -14.79 6.60
C GLU A 474 -25.57 -15.89 6.13
N ARG A 475 -25.24 -15.91 4.84
CA ARG A 475 -24.32 -16.87 4.24
C ARG A 475 -23.18 -16.14 3.57
N MET A 476 -21.96 -16.55 3.89
CA MET A 476 -20.74 -16.00 3.30
C MET A 476 -20.71 -16.14 1.77
N GLN A 477 -21.25 -17.24 1.25
CA GLN A 477 -21.38 -17.45 -0.20
C GLN A 477 -22.23 -16.35 -0.87
N ASP A 478 -23.33 -15.93 -0.24
CA ASP A 478 -24.22 -14.91 -0.81
C ASP A 478 -23.52 -13.54 -0.83
N ALA A 479 -22.72 -13.23 0.20
CA ALA A 479 -21.89 -12.03 0.23
C ALA A 479 -20.85 -12.06 -0.91
N MET A 480 -20.10 -13.15 -1.08
CA MET A 480 -19.10 -13.29 -2.14
C MET A 480 -19.73 -13.20 -3.54
N ILE A 481 -20.89 -13.82 -3.77
CA ILE A 481 -21.63 -13.72 -5.04
C ILE A 481 -22.04 -12.27 -5.31
N ALA A 482 -22.56 -11.57 -4.30
CA ALA A 482 -22.98 -10.19 -4.44
C ALA A 482 -21.78 -9.27 -4.78
N SER A 483 -20.66 -9.40 -4.07
CA SER A 483 -19.46 -8.59 -4.33
C SER A 483 -18.89 -8.85 -5.73
N VAL A 484 -18.80 -10.12 -6.15
CA VAL A 484 -18.35 -10.47 -7.51
C VAL A 484 -19.32 -9.92 -8.56
N ARG A 485 -20.63 -10.11 -8.40
CA ARG A 485 -21.63 -9.60 -9.33
C ARG A 485 -21.50 -8.08 -9.53
N ARG A 486 -21.39 -7.32 -8.45
CA ARG A 486 -21.25 -5.85 -8.51
C ARG A 486 -19.96 -5.40 -9.19
N SER A 487 -18.86 -6.15 -9.02
CA SER A 487 -17.60 -5.87 -9.74
C SER A 487 -17.69 -6.01 -11.27
N LEU A 488 -18.72 -6.70 -11.78
CA LEU A 488 -18.99 -6.82 -13.21
C LEU A 488 -20.03 -5.81 -13.72
N CYS A 489 -20.73 -5.10 -12.84
CA CYS A 489 -21.79 -4.16 -13.21
C CYS A 489 -21.36 -2.69 -13.20
N PHE A 490 -20.56 -2.26 -12.21
CA PHE A 490 -20.34 -0.83 -11.94
C PHE A 490 -18.95 -0.29 -12.32
N PRO A 491 -17.84 -0.89 -11.86
CA PRO A 491 -16.55 -0.23 -11.90
C PRO A 491 -15.99 -0.15 -13.33
N LEU A 492 -14.84 0.51 -13.46
CA LEU A 492 -14.15 0.69 -14.73
C LEU A 492 -13.69 -0.64 -15.35
N VAL A 493 -13.28 -1.63 -14.54
CA VAL A 493 -12.70 -2.90 -15.02
C VAL A 493 -13.58 -4.11 -14.64
N ARG A 494 -14.35 -4.63 -15.58
CA ARG A 494 -15.39 -5.64 -15.35
C ARG A 494 -14.92 -7.01 -15.83
N ASN A 495 -14.19 -7.71 -14.97
CA ASN A 495 -13.61 -9.00 -15.35
C ASN A 495 -13.77 -10.07 -14.26
N PHE A 496 -14.32 -11.23 -14.62
CA PHE A 496 -14.59 -12.33 -13.68
C PHE A 496 -13.31 -12.96 -13.10
N GLN A 497 -12.24 -13.03 -13.90
CA GLN A 497 -10.95 -13.52 -13.41
C GLN A 497 -10.32 -12.56 -12.41
N LEU A 498 -10.41 -11.25 -12.66
CA LEU A 498 -9.99 -10.23 -11.69
C LEU A 498 -10.79 -10.36 -10.39
N ALA A 499 -12.12 -10.48 -10.47
CA ALA A 499 -12.96 -10.65 -9.28
C ALA A 499 -12.61 -11.91 -8.48
N SER A 500 -12.33 -13.02 -9.17
CA SER A 500 -11.88 -14.27 -8.53
C SER A 500 -10.53 -14.09 -7.83
N LEU A 501 -9.62 -13.29 -8.41
CA LEU A 501 -8.33 -12.98 -7.81
C LEU A 501 -8.48 -12.06 -6.60
N VAL A 502 -9.40 -11.09 -6.64
CA VAL A 502 -9.75 -10.22 -5.51
C VAL A 502 -10.26 -11.05 -4.32
N LEU A 503 -11.08 -12.08 -4.55
CA LEU A 503 -11.49 -13.00 -3.46
C LEU A 503 -10.28 -13.67 -2.80
N ASN A 504 -9.26 -14.04 -3.57
CA ASN A 504 -8.01 -14.58 -3.01
C ASN A 504 -7.24 -13.51 -2.21
N ASP A 505 -7.25 -12.24 -2.63
CA ASP A 505 -6.63 -11.19 -1.83
C ASP A 505 -7.34 -10.98 -0.49
N VAL A 506 -8.67 -11.08 -0.45
CA VAL A 506 -9.42 -10.98 0.82
C VAL A 506 -9.00 -12.11 1.76
N ILE A 507 -8.83 -13.31 1.23
CA ILE A 507 -8.31 -14.46 1.98
C ILE A 507 -6.90 -14.16 2.50
N GLU A 508 -5.99 -13.65 1.66
CA GLU A 508 -4.63 -13.30 2.06
C GLU A 508 -4.61 -12.20 3.13
N ILE A 509 -5.46 -11.17 2.99
CA ILE A 509 -5.64 -10.09 3.97
C ILE A 509 -6.05 -10.65 5.34
N LEU A 510 -7.02 -11.56 5.38
CA LEU A 510 -7.46 -12.21 6.62
C LEU A 510 -6.34 -13.05 7.24
N GLN A 511 -5.52 -13.69 6.42
CA GLN A 511 -4.37 -14.49 6.86
C GLN A 511 -3.17 -13.65 7.35
N SER A 512 -3.09 -12.37 7.02
CA SER A 512 -2.07 -11.44 7.56
C SER A 512 -2.31 -11.06 9.02
N GLY A 513 -3.52 -11.31 9.55
CA GLY A 513 -3.86 -11.12 10.96
C GLY A 513 -4.44 -9.75 11.30
N ILE A 514 -4.82 -9.61 12.58
CA ILE A 514 -5.64 -8.52 13.11
C ILE A 514 -5.01 -7.15 12.92
N PHE A 515 -3.71 -7.03 13.14
CA PHE A 515 -2.99 -5.76 13.01
C PHE A 515 -3.08 -5.21 11.58
N TYR A 516 -2.93 -6.10 10.59
CA TYR A 516 -2.95 -5.71 9.19
C TYR A 516 -4.38 -5.36 8.73
N LEU A 517 -5.36 -6.15 9.14
CA LEU A 517 -6.76 -5.87 8.90
C LEU A 517 -7.19 -4.55 9.54
N PHE A 518 -6.70 -4.29 10.75
CA PHE A 518 -6.93 -3.05 11.46
C PHE A 518 -6.33 -1.85 10.69
N ILE A 519 -5.10 -1.98 10.20
CA ILE A 519 -4.46 -1.00 9.30
C ILE A 519 -5.31 -0.76 8.04
N ILE A 520 -5.86 -1.78 7.39
CA ILE A 520 -6.69 -1.61 6.19
C ILE A 520 -7.94 -0.78 6.48
N PHE A 521 -8.71 -1.16 7.50
CA PHE A 521 -9.93 -0.45 7.89
C PHE A 521 -9.67 0.99 8.30
N PHE A 522 -8.52 1.21 8.93
CA PHE A 522 -8.19 2.46 9.58
C PHE A 522 -7.44 3.44 8.66
N LEU A 523 -6.48 2.96 7.87
CA LEU A 523 -5.62 3.80 7.01
C LEU A 523 -6.22 4.10 5.65
N LYS A 524 -7.04 3.21 5.08
CA LYS A 524 -7.43 3.35 3.68
C LYS A 524 -8.91 3.65 3.51
N PHE A 525 -9.80 3.00 4.27
CA PHE A 525 -11.22 3.33 4.26
C PHE A 525 -11.55 4.63 4.99
N ASN A 526 -11.02 4.87 6.18
CA ASN A 526 -11.39 6.08 6.92
C ASN A 526 -10.83 7.36 6.26
N LEU A 527 -9.61 7.32 5.71
CA LEU A 527 -8.92 8.48 5.10
C LEU A 527 -9.50 8.88 3.74
N SER A 528 -9.85 7.91 2.88
CA SER A 528 -10.53 8.19 1.59
C SER A 528 -11.89 8.84 1.77
N PHE A 529 -12.50 8.71 2.95
CA PHE A 529 -13.82 9.25 3.29
C PHE A 529 -13.74 10.57 4.11
N LEU A 530 -12.55 11.01 4.51
CA LEU A 530 -12.39 12.15 5.43
C LEU A 530 -11.60 13.34 4.87
N TYR A 531 -10.62 13.17 3.96
CA TYR A 531 -9.65 14.26 3.79
C TYR A 531 -9.25 14.77 2.41
N ARG A 532 -9.72 14.24 1.28
CA ARG A 532 -9.30 14.82 -0.01
C ARG A 532 -10.44 14.93 -1.04
N GLN A 533 -10.78 16.20 -1.29
CA GLN A 533 -11.60 16.75 -2.36
C GLN A 533 -13.13 16.75 -2.17
N SER A 534 -13.75 17.84 -2.60
CA SER A 534 -15.15 18.24 -2.38
C SER A 534 -16.24 17.29 -2.92
N CYS A 535 -15.87 16.15 -3.50
CA CYS A 535 -16.76 15.16 -4.11
C CYS A 535 -17.10 13.97 -3.20
N CYS A 536 -16.38 13.77 -2.09
CA CYS A 536 -16.51 12.56 -1.25
C CYS A 536 -16.96 12.86 0.20
N ILE A 537 -17.27 14.13 0.52
CA ILE A 537 -17.56 14.62 1.88
C ILE A 537 -18.83 14.03 2.50
N GLU A 538 -19.64 13.32 1.72
CA GLU A 538 -20.92 12.73 2.14
C GLU A 538 -20.72 11.30 2.66
N MET A 539 -19.62 10.66 2.27
CA MET A 539 -19.44 9.25 2.54
C MET A 539 -19.02 8.95 3.99
N TYR A 540 -18.51 9.92 4.74
CA TYR A 540 -18.16 9.77 6.16
C TYR A 540 -19.33 9.23 7.02
N VAL A 541 -20.58 9.36 6.57
CA VAL A 541 -21.74 8.72 7.19
C VAL A 541 -21.52 7.20 7.28
N LEU A 542 -20.94 6.56 6.26
CA LEU A 542 -20.60 5.14 6.26
C LEU A 542 -19.53 4.79 7.32
N ASN A 543 -18.64 5.73 7.68
CA ASN A 543 -17.72 5.54 8.80
C ASN A 543 -18.48 5.39 10.12
N GLU A 544 -19.47 6.26 10.37
CA GLU A 544 -20.29 6.23 11.58
C GLU A 544 -21.24 5.03 11.63
N LEU A 545 -21.77 4.59 10.48
CA LEU A 545 -22.72 3.49 10.40
C LEU A 545 -22.06 2.11 10.46
N TYR A 546 -20.85 1.97 9.89
CA TYR A 546 -20.18 0.67 9.73
C TYR A 546 -18.73 0.70 10.23
N LEU A 547 -17.87 1.51 9.60
CA LEU A 547 -16.42 1.28 9.66
C LEU A 547 -15.82 1.50 11.05
N ASN A 548 -16.28 2.50 11.80
CA ASN A 548 -15.83 2.74 13.18
C ASN A 548 -16.11 1.55 14.09
N ASP A 549 -17.30 0.96 13.98
CA ASP A 549 -17.70 -0.17 14.83
C ASP A 549 -16.96 -1.46 14.40
N TYR A 550 -16.68 -1.66 13.10
CA TYR A 550 -15.79 -2.72 12.61
C TYR A 550 -14.36 -2.57 13.14
N CYS A 551 -13.80 -1.35 13.12
CA CYS A 551 -12.49 -1.08 13.71
C CYS A 551 -12.46 -1.48 15.18
N VAL A 552 -13.50 -1.19 15.95
CA VAL A 552 -13.56 -1.51 17.39
C VAL A 552 -13.80 -2.99 17.63
N TRP A 553 -14.71 -3.62 16.89
CA TRP A 553 -15.01 -5.04 17.03
C TRP A 553 -13.82 -5.93 16.67
N ILE A 554 -13.11 -5.61 15.57
CA ILE A 554 -11.99 -6.43 15.12
C ILE A 554 -10.86 -6.41 16.13
N GLN A 555 -10.59 -5.26 16.79
CA GLN A 555 -9.62 -5.13 17.87
C GLN A 555 -9.90 -6.04 19.07
N GLY A 556 -11.10 -6.62 19.20
CA GLY A 556 -11.43 -7.59 20.25
C GLY A 556 -11.18 -9.05 19.85
N LYS A 557 -10.71 -9.33 18.63
CA LYS A 557 -10.54 -10.67 18.07
C LYS A 557 -9.10 -11.16 18.14
N THR A 558 -8.91 -12.42 17.75
CA THR A 558 -7.59 -13.06 17.63
C THR A 558 -7.28 -13.38 16.17
N ASP A 559 -6.03 -13.68 15.85
CA ASP A 559 -5.66 -14.05 14.49
C ASP A 559 -6.28 -15.39 14.07
N GLU A 560 -6.43 -16.34 15.01
CA GLU A 560 -7.09 -17.61 14.74
C GLU A 560 -8.55 -17.42 14.32
N PHE A 561 -9.23 -16.39 14.83
CA PHE A 561 -10.58 -16.05 14.40
C PHE A 561 -10.60 -15.64 12.92
N LEU A 562 -9.64 -14.82 12.47
CA LEU A 562 -9.55 -14.39 11.06
C LEU A 562 -9.13 -15.52 10.14
N ILE A 563 -8.20 -16.37 10.57
CA ILE A 563 -7.76 -17.54 9.82
C ILE A 563 -8.95 -18.48 9.54
N LYS A 564 -9.83 -18.69 10.53
CA LYS A 564 -11.04 -19.51 10.33
C LYS A 564 -11.97 -18.94 9.26
N ILE A 565 -12.14 -17.61 9.22
CA ILE A 565 -12.93 -16.95 8.17
C ILE A 565 -12.27 -17.18 6.80
N ALA A 566 -10.96 -17.02 6.71
CA ALA A 566 -10.20 -17.27 5.49
C ALA A 566 -10.31 -18.73 5.00
N GLU A 567 -10.28 -19.69 5.93
CA GLU A 567 -10.48 -21.11 5.64
C GLU A 567 -11.89 -21.39 5.10
N GLN A 568 -12.93 -20.80 5.72
CA GLN A 568 -14.31 -20.90 5.22
C GLN A 568 -14.46 -20.32 3.81
N MET A 569 -13.83 -19.17 3.54
CA MET A 569 -13.84 -18.57 2.20
C MET A 569 -13.19 -19.47 1.15
N LYS A 570 -12.09 -20.16 1.48
CA LYS A 570 -11.40 -21.08 0.55
C LYS A 570 -12.25 -22.27 0.14
N GLU A 571 -13.17 -22.70 0.98
CA GLU A 571 -14.09 -23.82 0.68
C GLU A 571 -15.22 -23.40 -0.28
N ILE A 572 -15.49 -22.10 -0.42
CA ILE A 572 -16.58 -21.57 -1.23
C ILE A 572 -16.06 -21.28 -2.64
N LYS A 573 -16.64 -21.97 -3.63
CA LYS A 573 -16.39 -21.71 -5.04
C LYS A 573 -17.53 -20.90 -5.65
N VAL A 574 -17.23 -19.68 -6.12
CA VAL A 574 -18.17 -18.84 -6.87
C VAL A 574 -18.03 -19.14 -8.36
N GLU A 575 -19.12 -19.52 -9.01
CA GLU A 575 -19.16 -19.84 -10.44
C GLU A 575 -19.95 -18.79 -11.22
N LYS A 576 -19.65 -18.63 -12.52
CA LYS A 576 -20.31 -17.63 -13.39
C LYS A 576 -21.83 -17.72 -13.38
N LYS A 577 -22.38 -18.94 -13.33
CA LYS A 577 -23.82 -19.22 -13.25
C LYS A 577 -24.47 -18.66 -11.98
N ASP A 578 -23.72 -18.58 -10.87
CA ASP A 578 -24.24 -18.13 -9.59
C ASP A 578 -24.55 -16.63 -9.62
N LEU A 579 -23.86 -15.89 -10.51
CA LEU A 579 -24.04 -14.46 -10.69
C LEU A 579 -25.34 -14.10 -11.38
N GLN A 580 -26.02 -15.02 -12.08
CA GLN A 580 -27.26 -14.73 -12.84
C GLN A 580 -27.12 -13.51 -13.77
N LEU A 581 -26.01 -13.47 -14.52
CA LEU A 581 -25.70 -12.49 -15.57
C LEU A 581 -25.56 -13.15 -16.95
N ASP A 582 -25.87 -14.45 -17.06
CA ASP A 582 -25.74 -15.25 -18.29
C ASP A 582 -24.37 -15.12 -18.98
N LEU A 583 -23.28 -14.98 -18.19
CA LEU A 583 -21.92 -14.74 -18.70
C LEU A 583 -21.47 -15.78 -19.74
N ASP A 584 -21.82 -17.07 -19.54
CA ASP A 584 -21.47 -18.12 -20.50
C ASP A 584 -22.09 -17.86 -21.90
N VAL A 585 -23.30 -17.29 -21.94
CA VAL A 585 -23.98 -16.91 -23.18
C VAL A 585 -23.29 -15.69 -23.80
N VAL A 586 -23.01 -14.67 -22.98
CA VAL A 586 -22.34 -13.43 -23.41
C VAL A 586 -20.96 -13.71 -24.01
N GLU A 587 -20.15 -14.52 -23.32
CA GLU A 587 -18.80 -14.90 -23.78
C GLU A 587 -18.84 -15.74 -25.06
N THR A 588 -19.77 -16.69 -25.15
CA THR A 588 -19.94 -17.50 -26.37
C THR A 588 -20.34 -16.62 -27.55
N ALA A 589 -21.26 -15.67 -27.34
CA ALA A 589 -21.68 -14.72 -28.37
C ALA A 589 -20.53 -13.80 -28.81
N GLY A 590 -19.74 -13.28 -27.86
CA GLY A 590 -18.56 -12.47 -28.13
C GLY A 590 -17.49 -13.23 -28.93
N GLN A 591 -17.23 -14.49 -28.57
CA GLN A 591 -16.29 -15.34 -29.30
C GLN A 591 -16.73 -15.58 -30.75
N LEU A 592 -18.01 -15.89 -30.98
CA LEU A 592 -18.55 -16.08 -32.33
C LEU A 592 -18.43 -14.80 -33.17
N ALA A 593 -18.67 -13.63 -32.59
CA ALA A 593 -18.52 -12.35 -33.28
C ALA A 593 -17.06 -12.09 -33.70
N LEU A 594 -16.09 -12.41 -32.83
CA LEU A 594 -14.66 -12.30 -33.15
C LEU A 594 -14.22 -13.29 -34.25
N GLU A 595 -14.78 -14.51 -34.24
CA GLU A 595 -14.54 -15.51 -35.29
C GLU A 595 -15.13 -15.06 -36.63
N ASP A 596 -16.34 -14.50 -36.64
CA ASP A 596 -16.96 -13.94 -37.84
C ASP A 596 -16.20 -12.74 -38.39
N GLN A 597 -15.68 -11.86 -37.53
CA GLN A 597 -14.82 -10.74 -37.96
C GLN A 597 -13.54 -11.26 -38.62
N LYS A 598 -12.86 -12.25 -38.02
CA LYS A 598 -11.67 -12.90 -38.61
C LYS A 598 -12.01 -13.58 -39.94
N ASN A 599 -13.15 -14.28 -40.01
CA ASN A 599 -13.58 -14.99 -41.22
C ASN A 599 -14.08 -14.04 -42.33
N GLY A 600 -14.62 -12.87 -41.97
CA GLY A 600 -15.01 -11.78 -42.88
C GLY A 600 -13.79 -11.08 -43.47
N ILE A 601 -12.76 -10.81 -42.66
CA ILE A 601 -11.47 -10.26 -43.13
C ILE A 601 -10.79 -11.22 -44.14
N VAL A 602 -10.91 -12.54 -43.94
CA VAL A 602 -10.38 -13.54 -44.88
C VAL A 602 -11.15 -13.60 -46.21
N LYS A 603 -12.37 -13.05 -46.29
CA LYS A 603 -13.15 -13.01 -47.54
C LYS A 603 -12.88 -11.79 -48.42
N ASP A 604 -12.46 -10.66 -47.84
CA ASP A 604 -12.16 -9.43 -48.61
C ASP A 604 -10.67 -9.29 -49.01
N GLU A 605 -9.75 -10.11 -48.50
CA GLU A 605 -8.35 -10.13 -48.94
C GLU A 605 -8.04 -11.21 -50.00
N ARG A 606 -8.74 -11.19 -51.14
CA ARG A 606 -8.25 -11.81 -52.38
C ARG A 606 -8.31 -10.85 -53.56
N VAL A 607 -7.69 -9.69 -53.41
CA VAL A 607 -7.02 -9.02 -54.53
C VAL A 607 -5.62 -8.64 -54.07
N ILE A 608 -4.73 -9.62 -54.03
CA ILE A 608 -3.29 -9.35 -54.01
C ILE A 608 -2.96 -8.89 -55.44
N PHE A 609 -2.92 -7.58 -55.67
CA PHE A 609 -2.18 -7.06 -56.81
C PHE A 609 -0.71 -7.44 -56.59
N SER A 610 -0.11 -8.17 -57.53
CA SER A 610 1.32 -8.43 -57.47
C SER A 610 2.06 -7.08 -57.63
N GLU A 611 3.23 -6.92 -57.02
CA GLU A 611 4.07 -5.70 -57.22
C GLU A 611 4.28 -5.37 -58.71
N ASN A 612 4.23 -6.38 -59.59
CA ASN A 612 4.30 -6.21 -61.03
C ASN A 612 3.06 -5.54 -61.63
N ASP A 613 1.87 -5.73 -61.06
CA ASP A 613 0.64 -5.12 -61.56
C ASP A 613 0.55 -3.63 -61.17
N LEU A 614 1.01 -3.27 -59.97
CA LEU A 614 1.10 -1.88 -59.53
C LEU A 614 2.15 -1.10 -60.36
N LEU A 615 3.30 -1.73 -60.65
CA LEU A 615 4.31 -1.17 -61.54
C LEU A 615 3.80 -1.00 -62.98
N ASN A 616 3.00 -1.94 -63.49
CA ASN A 616 2.41 -1.85 -64.82
C ASN A 616 1.36 -0.72 -64.91
N GLU A 617 0.53 -0.54 -63.89
CA GLU A 617 -0.48 0.52 -63.86
C GLU A 617 0.18 1.91 -63.72
N ILE A 618 1.21 2.04 -62.87
CA ILE A 618 2.01 3.26 -62.72
C ILE A 618 2.73 3.59 -64.04
N MET A 619 3.34 2.61 -64.70
CA MET A 619 3.98 2.81 -66.01
C MET A 619 2.98 3.26 -67.08
N LYS A 620 1.74 2.77 -67.03
CA LYS A 620 0.66 3.19 -67.94
C LYS A 620 0.30 4.66 -67.75
N HIS A 621 0.19 5.11 -66.50
CA HIS A 621 -0.10 6.52 -66.17
C HIS A 621 1.08 7.45 -66.47
N VAL A 622 2.33 7.01 -66.26
CA VAL A 622 3.53 7.78 -66.64
C VAL A 622 3.67 7.92 -68.16
N THR A 623 3.35 6.86 -68.92
CA THR A 623 3.35 6.91 -70.39
C THR A 623 2.25 7.84 -70.92
N LEU A 624 1.08 7.87 -70.29
CA LEU A 624 0.00 8.81 -70.63
C LEU A 624 0.40 10.26 -70.32
N ALA A 625 1.01 10.50 -69.15
CA ALA A 625 1.46 11.83 -68.74
C ALA A 625 2.57 12.38 -69.63
N GLN A 626 3.48 11.52 -70.13
CA GLN A 626 4.52 11.90 -71.09
C GLN A 626 3.97 12.18 -72.48
N GLN A 627 2.84 11.57 -72.87
CA GLN A 627 2.14 11.89 -74.12
C GLN A 627 1.33 13.19 -74.03
N MET A 628 0.87 13.56 -72.83
CA MET A 628 0.12 14.80 -72.59
C MET A 628 1.00 16.04 -72.38
N SER A 629 2.32 15.88 -72.20
CA SER A 629 3.29 16.98 -72.01
C SER A 629 3.85 17.55 -73.32
N ASN A 630 3.40 17.10 -74.49
CA ASN A 630 3.92 17.52 -75.81
C ASN A 630 2.89 18.24 -76.70
N CYS A 631 1.86 18.85 -76.11
CA CYS A 631 1.02 19.81 -76.80
C CYS A 631 0.94 21.10 -75.97
N ASP A 632 1.78 22.07 -76.32
CA ASP A 632 1.57 23.48 -76.04
C ASP A 632 0.26 23.93 -76.69
N ASP A 633 -0.55 24.75 -75.99
CA ASP A 633 -0.86 26.13 -76.40
C ASP A 633 -1.94 26.78 -75.52
N GLU A 634 -1.59 27.96 -75.03
CA GLU A 634 -2.38 29.19 -74.77
C GLU A 634 -3.81 29.11 -74.19
N GLU A 635 -4.02 29.72 -73.01
CA GLU A 635 -4.69 31.05 -72.83
C GLU A 635 -5.14 31.28 -71.38
N ASN A 636 -5.18 32.57 -71.00
CA ASN A 636 -5.59 33.14 -69.72
C ASN A 636 -7.02 32.77 -69.27
N ILE A 637 -7.30 32.81 -67.95
CA ILE A 637 -8.29 33.69 -67.29
C ILE A 637 -8.43 33.36 -65.78
N ASP A 638 -8.14 34.39 -64.98
CA ASP A 638 -8.69 34.91 -63.72
C ASP A 638 -9.54 34.10 -62.69
N SER A 639 -9.27 34.48 -61.43
CA SER A 639 -10.11 34.55 -60.21
C SER A 639 -10.59 33.31 -59.44
N ASP A 640 -10.16 33.33 -58.16
CA ASP A 640 -10.85 33.05 -56.90
C ASP A 640 -11.30 31.63 -56.46
N ASP A 641 -10.88 31.37 -55.21
CA ASP A 641 -11.49 30.61 -54.12
C ASP A 641 -11.49 29.06 -54.10
N ASP A 642 -11.22 28.57 -52.88
CA ASP A 642 -11.51 27.24 -52.32
C ASP A 642 -10.67 26.02 -52.76
N ILE A 643 -9.49 25.85 -52.12
CA ILE A 643 -8.82 24.54 -51.99
C ILE A 643 -8.66 24.20 -50.51
N TYR A 644 -9.76 23.80 -49.87
CA TYR A 644 -9.77 22.98 -48.64
C TYR A 644 -11.14 22.29 -48.50
N SER A 645 -11.51 21.38 -49.42
CA SER A 645 -12.68 20.52 -49.19
C SER A 645 -12.68 19.11 -49.80
N GLU A 646 -11.60 18.61 -50.40
CA GLU A 646 -11.64 17.27 -51.04
C GLU A 646 -10.52 16.31 -50.62
N LEU A 647 -10.27 16.19 -49.30
CA LEU A 647 -9.48 15.09 -48.75
C LEU A 647 -10.13 14.38 -47.54
N SER A 648 -11.44 14.59 -47.29
CA SER A 648 -12.17 13.86 -46.23
C SER A 648 -13.10 12.75 -46.73
N ALA A 649 -12.90 12.25 -47.94
CA ALA A 649 -13.68 11.15 -48.46
C ALA A 649 -12.75 10.13 -49.12
N LEU A 650 -12.15 9.28 -48.28
CA LEU A 650 -11.89 7.86 -48.52
C LEU A 650 -11.10 7.31 -47.33
N SER A 651 -11.81 7.20 -46.20
CA SER A 651 -11.66 6.03 -45.34
C SER A 651 -12.31 4.85 -46.08
N LEU A 652 -11.52 3.85 -46.41
CA LEU A 652 -11.87 2.43 -46.34
C LEU A 652 -10.58 1.65 -46.12
#